data_AF-A0A836LMK9-F1
#
_entry.id   AF-A0A836LMK9-F1
#
_cell.length_a   1.000
_cell.length_b   1.000
_cell.length_c   1.000
_cell.angle_alpha   90.00
_cell.angle_beta   90.00
_cell.angle_gamma   90.00
#
_symmetry.space_group_name_H-M   'P 1'
#
loop_
_entity.id
_entity.type
_entity.pdbx_description
1 polymer ?
#
loop_
_entity_poly.entity_id
_entity_poly.type
_entity_poly.pdbx_seq_one_letter_code
_entity_poly.pdbx_strand_id
1 'polypeptide(L)'
;MDLAQLQRILSAHDERVVKVFVDNIPELGLRKMDDCVLEYILNMLEGQTSSESYLPEEIIEETMKLYFREFGVFSGSEETLRKSSAAISQQMLKEGITKKPSEESGRLASAVSIGRQYEESLKRATMIKSVGKVTTANTNEDWTWETKRSAAKEMRKKRKEDEKKAMLAEEYEEFLRKRGVSNATAVAKLHHKGEGVNYSTDIRCEGIHIQLGKQVLLKETDLVLLTGHKYGLIGRNGAGKTTLLRALAERELEGVSPFMQILHVEQEIVAGMETPLEVLLATDVERSQLLREEQELLKRNDAEASTQLNDVYARLDAIDAHSAEARAATILHGLSFTQDMMNSPTKQLSGGWRMRVALARALFVEPDVLLLDEPTNHLDLFAVLWLEQFLKDWQKTLIVVSHSRTFLNNVCSEIIHLVGHQLHYYTGNYDQFEITRVEQERQQKKHYAAQEKQRAHVQSFIDKFRYNASRAKMAQSRIKALERMEMVADVVSDPQFAFAFPDPEPVSGSLIEMVDCEFGYKPGVSLFKDVNMGIDESSRIVLVGANGVGKSTFMNVCNGCLEPRSGTVVRNKKIRIAHFAQHNMESLTPQLSSLEFLRSKFPHMEDQQLRAHLGSMGLSGERALQPIYTLSGGQKSRLVLAWITFQKPHLLLLDEPTNHLDIDTVNALIEALLAYNGGLLVISHDEYFITSLCDDIYVCEDRTVKKFDGDFAEYRKHVVKMMK
;
A
#
# COMPACT_ATOMS: atom_id res chain seq x y z
N MET A 1 -31.33 -1.52 23.48
CA MET A 1 -32.12 -1.50 22.22
C MET A 1 -33.60 -1.21 22.47
N ASP A 2 -34.31 -0.60 21.51
CA ASP A 2 -35.77 -0.56 21.50
C ASP A 2 -36.40 -1.85 20.90
N LEU A 3 -37.74 -1.97 20.97
CA LEU A 3 -38.48 -3.16 20.55
C LEU A 3 -38.50 -3.34 19.01
N ALA A 4 -38.45 -2.24 18.26
CA ALA A 4 -38.44 -2.24 16.79
C ALA A 4 -37.03 -2.49 16.21
N GLN A 5 -35.97 -2.03 16.89
CA GLN A 5 -34.58 -2.45 16.62
C GLN A 5 -34.43 -3.95 16.83
N LEU A 6 -34.86 -4.46 18.00
CA LEU A 6 -34.79 -5.88 18.33
C LEU A 6 -35.52 -6.75 17.31
N GLN A 7 -36.75 -6.39 16.93
CA GLN A 7 -37.49 -7.10 15.89
C GLN A 7 -36.82 -7.00 14.51
N ARG A 8 -36.19 -5.88 14.17
CA ARG A 8 -35.46 -5.74 12.89
C ARG A 8 -34.29 -6.71 12.81
N ILE A 9 -33.42 -6.74 13.82
CA ILE A 9 -32.23 -7.63 13.83
C ILE A 9 -32.67 -9.09 13.86
N LEU A 10 -33.58 -9.48 14.76
CA LEU A 10 -34.09 -10.86 14.82
C LEU A 10 -34.80 -11.30 13.52
N SER A 11 -35.31 -10.38 12.71
CA SER A 11 -35.91 -10.68 11.39
C SER A 11 -34.91 -10.81 10.23
N ALA A 12 -33.62 -10.51 10.45
CA ALA A 12 -32.58 -10.56 9.42
C ALA A 12 -31.80 -11.89 9.38
N HIS A 13 -31.95 -12.73 10.41
CA HIS A 13 -31.20 -13.98 10.62
C HIS A 13 -32.09 -15.23 10.44
N ASP A 14 -31.47 -16.42 10.37
CA ASP A 14 -32.16 -17.72 10.22
C ASP A 14 -33.14 -17.96 11.38
N GLU A 15 -34.42 -18.08 11.02
CA GLU A 15 -35.55 -18.25 11.95
C GLU A 15 -35.32 -19.36 13.00
N ARG A 16 -34.55 -20.41 12.66
CA ARG A 16 -34.24 -21.53 13.57
C ARG A 16 -33.17 -21.16 14.59
N VAL A 17 -32.14 -20.44 14.16
CA VAL A 17 -31.06 -19.94 15.04
C VAL A 17 -31.62 -18.88 15.98
N VAL A 18 -32.35 -17.90 15.41
CA VAL A 18 -33.07 -16.85 16.15
C VAL A 18 -34.00 -17.44 17.20
N LYS A 19 -34.79 -18.46 16.84
CA LYS A 19 -35.70 -19.12 17.78
C LYS A 19 -34.95 -19.79 18.95
N VAL A 20 -33.94 -20.61 18.68
CA VAL A 20 -33.16 -21.28 19.75
C VAL A 20 -32.46 -20.26 20.66
N PHE A 21 -32.00 -19.14 20.10
CA PHE A 21 -31.41 -18.04 20.86
C PHE A 21 -32.43 -17.35 21.78
N VAL A 22 -33.59 -16.95 21.24
CA VAL A 22 -34.64 -16.26 22.00
C VAL A 22 -35.31 -17.16 23.03
N ASP A 23 -35.54 -18.44 22.73
CA ASP A 23 -36.15 -19.41 23.67
C ASP A 23 -35.29 -19.63 24.94
N ASN A 24 -33.99 -19.29 24.92
CA ASN A 24 -33.04 -19.50 26.01
C ASN A 24 -32.62 -18.21 26.76
N ILE A 25 -33.08 -17.02 26.33
CA ILE A 25 -32.63 -15.72 26.87
C ILE A 25 -33.84 -14.87 27.28
N PRO A 26 -33.85 -14.27 28.49
CA PRO A 26 -34.96 -13.41 28.92
C PRO A 26 -35.07 -12.17 28.02
N GLU A 27 -36.30 -11.82 27.63
CA GLU A 27 -36.58 -10.67 26.75
C GLU A 27 -36.00 -9.34 27.29
N LEU A 28 -36.02 -9.16 28.62
CA LEU A 28 -35.41 -8.00 29.28
C LEU A 28 -33.87 -7.97 29.14
N GLY A 29 -33.22 -9.13 28.98
CA GLY A 29 -31.79 -9.26 28.73
C GLY A 29 -31.42 -9.01 27.27
N LEU A 30 -32.22 -9.52 26.31
CA LEU A 30 -32.05 -9.22 24.88
C LEU A 30 -32.07 -7.71 24.61
N ARG A 31 -32.95 -6.95 25.29
CA ARG A 31 -33.04 -5.48 25.13
C ARG A 31 -31.86 -4.71 25.75
N LYS A 32 -31.04 -5.34 26.60
CA LYS A 32 -29.81 -4.74 27.16
C LYS A 32 -28.59 -4.90 26.27
N MET A 33 -28.58 -5.89 25.38
CA MET A 33 -27.51 -6.04 24.38
C MET A 33 -27.42 -4.78 23.50
N ASP A 34 -26.25 -4.56 22.92
CA ASP A 34 -26.08 -3.63 21.80
C ASP A 34 -26.52 -4.28 20.47
N ASP A 35 -26.93 -3.46 19.51
CA ASP A 35 -27.35 -3.90 18.16
C ASP A 35 -26.25 -4.77 17.52
N CYS A 36 -24.98 -4.34 17.55
CA CYS A 36 -23.86 -5.05 16.92
C CYS A 36 -23.42 -6.29 17.70
N VAL A 37 -23.62 -6.34 19.02
CA VAL A 37 -23.32 -7.53 19.84
C VAL A 37 -24.38 -8.61 19.61
N LEU A 38 -25.65 -8.23 19.46
CA LEU A 38 -26.71 -9.15 19.07
C LEU A 38 -26.45 -9.72 17.65
N GLU A 39 -26.14 -8.86 16.67
CA GLU A 39 -25.76 -9.30 15.32
C GLU A 39 -24.53 -10.22 15.36
N TYR A 40 -23.48 -9.89 16.13
CA TYR A 40 -22.28 -10.74 16.24
C TYR A 40 -22.60 -12.14 16.78
N ILE A 41 -23.39 -12.24 17.85
CA ILE A 41 -23.73 -13.54 18.46
C ILE A 41 -24.64 -14.35 17.51
N LEU A 42 -25.60 -13.72 16.84
CA LEU A 42 -26.45 -14.41 15.86
C LEU A 42 -25.63 -14.92 14.66
N ASN A 43 -24.75 -14.10 14.08
CA ASN A 43 -23.82 -14.52 13.02
C ASN A 43 -22.90 -15.68 13.48
N MET A 44 -22.38 -15.64 14.71
CA MET A 44 -21.54 -16.71 15.28
C MET A 44 -22.29 -18.04 15.38
N LEU A 45 -23.57 -18.01 15.76
CA LEU A 45 -24.43 -19.18 15.85
C LEU A 45 -24.87 -19.67 14.45
N GLU A 46 -25.16 -18.78 13.52
CA GLU A 46 -25.42 -19.12 12.11
C GLU A 46 -24.20 -19.77 11.43
N GLY A 47 -22.98 -19.35 11.80
CA GLY A 47 -21.73 -19.99 11.38
C GLY A 47 -21.69 -21.50 11.67
N GLN A 48 -22.43 -21.97 12.68
CA GLN A 48 -22.50 -23.39 13.03
C GLN A 48 -23.37 -24.20 12.06
N THR A 49 -24.10 -23.56 11.14
CA THR A 49 -24.89 -24.22 10.10
C THR A 49 -24.03 -24.70 8.92
N SER A 50 -22.75 -24.31 8.84
CA SER A 50 -21.78 -24.80 7.86
C SER A 50 -20.60 -25.47 8.57
N SER A 51 -20.09 -26.56 7.98
CA SER A 51 -18.89 -27.24 8.46
C SER A 51 -17.60 -26.46 8.20
N GLU A 52 -17.65 -25.43 7.34
CA GLU A 52 -16.51 -24.56 7.00
C GLU A 52 -16.32 -23.40 8.00
N SER A 53 -17.35 -23.08 8.79
CA SER A 53 -17.37 -22.00 9.80
C SER A 53 -17.73 -22.51 11.20
N TYR A 54 -17.58 -23.81 11.43
CA TYR A 54 -17.85 -24.46 12.71
C TYR A 54 -16.80 -24.05 13.76
N LEU A 55 -17.28 -23.68 14.95
CA LEU A 55 -16.47 -23.35 16.11
C LEU A 55 -16.63 -24.42 17.20
N PRO A 56 -15.58 -24.75 17.99
CA PRO A 56 -15.72 -25.58 19.17
C PRO A 56 -16.78 -25.05 20.14
N GLU A 57 -17.66 -25.94 20.62
CA GLU A 57 -18.79 -25.58 21.50
C GLU A 57 -18.33 -24.81 22.75
N GLU A 58 -17.14 -25.13 23.28
CA GLU A 58 -16.52 -24.44 24.43
C GLU A 58 -16.23 -22.96 24.12
N ILE A 59 -15.76 -22.63 22.92
CA ILE A 59 -15.45 -21.24 22.50
C ILE A 59 -16.74 -20.43 22.30
N ILE A 60 -17.75 -21.03 21.68
CA ILE A 60 -19.08 -20.40 21.52
C ILE A 60 -19.70 -20.14 22.90
N GLU A 61 -19.61 -21.14 23.79
CA GLU A 61 -20.07 -21.04 25.17
C GLU A 61 -19.35 -19.92 25.95
N GLU A 62 -18.02 -19.82 25.89
CA GLU A 62 -17.26 -18.77 26.57
C GLU A 62 -17.53 -17.37 26.00
N THR A 63 -17.62 -17.26 24.67
CA THR A 63 -17.96 -16.01 23.99
C THR A 63 -19.36 -15.52 24.38
N MET A 64 -20.36 -16.41 24.44
CA MET A 64 -21.69 -16.06 24.96
C MET A 64 -21.66 -15.69 26.45
N LYS A 65 -20.95 -16.44 27.30
CA LYS A 65 -20.81 -16.11 28.74
C LYS A 65 -20.22 -14.72 28.97
N LEU A 66 -19.22 -14.32 28.17
CA LEU A 66 -18.59 -13.00 28.24
C LEU A 66 -19.60 -11.88 27.97
N TYR A 67 -20.23 -11.88 26.80
CA TYR A 67 -21.21 -10.85 26.44
C TYR A 67 -22.47 -10.88 27.33
N PHE A 68 -22.93 -12.06 27.75
CA PHE A 68 -24.08 -12.17 28.66
C PHE A 68 -23.78 -11.62 30.07
N ARG A 69 -22.51 -11.67 30.51
CA ARG A 69 -22.02 -11.03 31.73
C ARG A 69 -21.92 -9.52 31.56
N GLU A 70 -21.23 -9.07 30.51
CA GLU A 70 -20.96 -7.66 30.19
C GLU A 70 -22.25 -6.84 30.05
N PHE A 71 -23.20 -7.30 29.23
CA PHE A 71 -24.48 -6.63 29.01
C PHE A 71 -25.53 -6.95 30.10
N GLY A 72 -25.14 -7.61 31.19
CA GLY A 72 -26.01 -7.91 32.34
C GLY A 72 -27.30 -8.64 31.96
N VAL A 73 -27.22 -9.54 30.97
CA VAL A 73 -28.35 -10.19 30.28
C VAL A 73 -29.15 -11.09 31.24
N PHE A 74 -28.46 -11.71 32.19
CA PHE A 74 -29.04 -12.52 33.26
C PHE A 74 -28.73 -11.88 34.62
N SER A 75 -29.72 -11.81 35.51
CA SER A 75 -29.59 -11.30 36.89
C SER A 75 -29.22 -12.39 37.92
N GLY A 76 -28.73 -13.55 37.46
CA GLY A 76 -28.39 -14.71 38.28
C GLY A 76 -26.90 -14.85 38.59
N SER A 77 -26.54 -15.93 39.26
CA SER A 77 -25.14 -16.31 39.48
C SER A 77 -24.46 -16.76 38.18
N GLU A 78 -23.12 -16.83 38.18
CA GLU A 78 -22.28 -17.34 37.09
C GLU A 78 -22.70 -18.76 36.61
N GLU A 79 -23.21 -19.59 37.53
CA GLU A 79 -23.76 -20.92 37.19
C GLU A 79 -24.99 -20.84 36.28
N THR A 80 -25.77 -19.74 36.36
CA THR A 80 -26.92 -19.45 35.49
C THR A 80 -26.45 -19.09 34.08
N LEU A 81 -25.48 -18.17 33.97
CA LEU A 81 -24.86 -17.78 32.69
C LEU A 81 -24.28 -18.99 31.96
N ARG A 82 -23.56 -19.86 32.69
CA ARG A 82 -23.01 -21.10 32.16
C ARG A 82 -24.09 -22.05 31.65
N LYS A 83 -25.19 -22.23 32.40
CA LYS A 83 -26.31 -23.11 31.99
C LYS A 83 -27.03 -22.60 30.75
N SER A 84 -27.32 -21.31 30.65
CA SER A 84 -28.00 -20.73 29.46
C SER A 84 -27.12 -20.79 28.21
N SER A 85 -25.83 -20.50 28.32
CA SER A 85 -24.90 -20.58 27.19
C SER A 85 -24.74 -22.03 26.69
N ALA A 86 -24.63 -22.99 27.61
CA ALA A 86 -24.59 -24.42 27.27
C ALA A 86 -25.91 -24.93 26.67
N ALA A 87 -27.06 -24.42 27.14
CA ALA A 87 -28.38 -24.80 26.64
C ALA A 87 -28.59 -24.42 25.17
N ILE A 88 -28.14 -23.22 24.77
CA ILE A 88 -28.18 -22.77 23.36
C ILE A 88 -27.41 -23.75 22.47
N SER A 89 -26.13 -24.01 22.77
CA SER A 89 -25.29 -24.93 21.98
C SER A 89 -25.87 -26.36 21.93
N GLN A 90 -26.35 -26.88 23.05
CA GLN A 90 -26.97 -28.21 23.12
C GLN A 90 -28.30 -28.28 22.36
N GLN A 91 -29.10 -27.22 22.36
CA GLN A 91 -30.37 -27.18 21.62
C GLN A 91 -30.15 -27.05 20.11
N MET A 92 -29.17 -26.25 19.65
CA MET A 92 -28.81 -26.18 18.23
C MET A 92 -28.32 -27.53 17.69
N LEU A 93 -27.56 -28.28 18.49
CA LEU A 93 -27.14 -29.64 18.14
C LEU A 93 -28.32 -30.62 18.11
N LYS A 94 -29.21 -30.53 19.11
CA LYS A 94 -30.41 -31.38 19.22
C LYS A 94 -31.45 -31.14 18.11
N GLU A 95 -31.58 -29.90 17.64
CA GLU A 95 -32.46 -29.53 16.52
C GLU A 95 -31.82 -29.75 15.14
N GLY A 96 -30.57 -30.25 15.08
CA GLY A 96 -29.86 -30.55 13.84
C GLY A 96 -29.45 -29.30 13.04
N ILE A 97 -29.33 -28.15 13.72
CA ILE A 97 -28.89 -26.88 13.15
C ILE A 97 -27.37 -26.90 12.97
N THR A 98 -26.65 -27.42 13.96
CA THR A 98 -25.18 -27.54 13.98
C THR A 98 -24.66 -28.62 13.02
N LYS A 99 -23.73 -28.25 12.11
CA LYS A 99 -23.00 -29.19 11.25
C LYS A 99 -21.53 -29.32 11.68
N LYS A 100 -21.26 -30.25 12.60
CA LYS A 100 -19.86 -30.60 12.94
C LYS A 100 -19.13 -31.18 11.71
N PRO A 101 -17.87 -30.81 11.44
CA PRO A 101 -17.07 -31.48 10.41
C PRO A 101 -16.79 -32.94 10.82
N SER A 102 -16.69 -33.83 9.83
CA SER A 102 -16.35 -35.24 10.04
C SER A 102 -14.87 -35.44 10.33
N GLU A 103 -14.52 -36.30 11.28
CA GLU A 103 -13.14 -36.51 11.75
C GLU A 103 -12.17 -37.06 10.68
N GLU A 104 -12.67 -37.60 9.56
CA GLU A 104 -11.84 -38.01 8.41
C GLU A 104 -11.53 -36.86 7.43
N SER A 105 -12.10 -35.66 7.61
CA SER A 105 -11.92 -34.50 6.72
C SER A 105 -10.58 -33.77 6.86
N GLY A 106 -9.57 -34.42 7.43
CA GLY A 106 -8.19 -33.92 7.55
C GLY A 106 -7.41 -33.85 6.22
N ARG A 107 -8.05 -33.40 5.14
CA ARG A 107 -7.47 -33.03 3.83
C ARG A 107 -8.53 -32.42 2.89
N LEU A 108 -8.14 -31.34 2.19
CA LEU A 108 -8.76 -30.78 0.98
C LEU A 108 -10.16 -30.13 1.13
N ALA A 109 -10.16 -28.87 1.56
CA ALA A 109 -11.11 -27.85 1.09
C ALA A 109 -10.39 -26.48 1.07
N SER A 110 -10.67 -25.54 0.16
CA SER A 110 -10.68 -25.64 -1.31
C SER A 110 -10.57 -24.23 -1.89
N ALA A 111 -9.71 -24.00 -2.89
CA ALA A 111 -9.41 -22.64 -3.35
C ALA A 111 -10.64 -21.88 -3.91
N VAL A 112 -10.80 -20.62 -3.49
CA VAL A 112 -11.90 -19.72 -3.89
C VAL A 112 -11.82 -19.41 -5.39
N SER A 113 -12.60 -20.14 -6.20
CA SER A 113 -12.49 -20.16 -7.65
C SER A 113 -13.47 -19.21 -8.35
N ILE A 114 -13.21 -17.90 -8.28
CA ILE A 114 -13.99 -16.86 -9.00
C ILE A 114 -13.60 -16.81 -10.50
N GLY A 115 -13.62 -17.96 -11.18
CA GLY A 115 -13.25 -18.10 -12.60
C GLY A 115 -14.32 -18.73 -13.49
N ARG A 116 -15.26 -19.50 -12.93
CA ARG A 116 -16.06 -20.46 -13.71
C ARG A 116 -17.15 -19.84 -14.60
N GLN A 117 -17.63 -18.63 -14.29
CA GLN A 117 -18.66 -17.93 -15.08
C GLN A 117 -18.10 -17.25 -16.35
N TYR A 118 -16.79 -17.03 -16.46
CA TYR A 118 -16.20 -16.28 -17.57
C TYR A 118 -16.07 -17.12 -18.85
N GLU A 119 -15.76 -18.42 -18.73
CA GLU A 119 -15.58 -19.30 -19.89
C GLU A 119 -16.87 -19.64 -20.64
N GLU A 120 -18.02 -19.73 -19.95
CA GLU A 120 -19.30 -20.06 -20.61
C GLU A 120 -19.81 -18.89 -21.45
N SER A 121 -19.56 -17.66 -21.00
CA SER A 121 -19.87 -16.43 -21.72
C SER A 121 -19.10 -16.34 -23.04
N LEU A 122 -17.78 -16.62 -23.04
CA LEU A 122 -16.96 -16.60 -24.25
C LEU A 122 -17.43 -17.61 -25.31
N LYS A 123 -17.83 -18.81 -24.89
CA LYS A 123 -18.28 -19.90 -25.80
C LYS A 123 -19.58 -19.57 -26.55
N ARG A 124 -20.38 -18.62 -26.06
CA ARG A 124 -21.61 -18.15 -26.73
C ARG A 124 -21.38 -17.05 -27.78
N ALA A 125 -20.22 -16.39 -27.78
CA ALA A 125 -19.93 -15.26 -28.66
C ALA A 125 -19.43 -15.63 -30.08
N THR A 126 -19.10 -16.90 -30.34
CA THR A 126 -18.32 -17.31 -31.53
C THR A 126 -19.07 -18.18 -32.55
N MET A 127 -20.41 -18.16 -32.58
CA MET A 127 -21.21 -18.87 -33.60
C MET A 127 -22.16 -17.93 -34.37
N ILE A 128 -21.75 -17.51 -35.57
CA ILE A 128 -22.60 -17.20 -36.75
C ILE A 128 -21.68 -17.12 -37.98
N LYS A 129 -21.99 -17.84 -39.08
CA LYS A 129 -21.38 -17.69 -40.41
C LYS A 129 -22.23 -18.40 -41.49
N SER A 130 -22.06 -17.97 -42.75
CA SER A 130 -22.97 -18.21 -43.91
C SER A 130 -24.32 -17.47 -43.77
N VAL A 131 -25.02 -17.02 -44.82
CA VAL A 131 -24.99 -17.27 -46.29
C VAL A 131 -24.94 -15.93 -47.05
N GLY A 132 -24.19 -15.74 -48.16
CA GLY A 132 -24.71 -15.87 -49.53
C GLY A 132 -24.17 -14.78 -50.50
N LYS A 133 -24.38 -14.92 -51.82
CA LYS A 133 -24.13 -13.90 -52.88
C LYS A 133 -25.49 -13.37 -53.41
N VAL A 134 -25.61 -12.20 -54.06
CA VAL A 134 -25.34 -11.92 -55.50
C VAL A 134 -25.39 -10.37 -55.75
N THR A 135 -24.93 -9.90 -56.92
CA THR A 135 -24.88 -8.49 -57.39
C THR A 135 -26.28 -7.88 -57.70
N THR A 136 -26.50 -6.61 -58.04
CA THR A 136 -25.64 -5.51 -58.61
C THR A 136 -26.17 -4.14 -58.07
N ALA A 137 -25.94 -2.90 -58.54
CA ALA A 137 -25.40 -2.27 -59.76
C ALA A 137 -24.69 -0.92 -59.45
N ASN A 138 -24.42 -0.08 -60.47
CA ASN A 138 -23.77 1.24 -60.35
C ASN A 138 -24.75 2.42 -60.45
N THR A 139 -24.42 3.54 -59.80
CA THR A 139 -24.43 4.89 -60.40
C THR A 139 -23.17 5.66 -59.97
N ASN A 140 -22.84 6.72 -60.72
CA ASN A 140 -21.49 7.32 -60.76
C ASN A 140 -21.14 8.16 -59.54
N GLU A 141 -19.85 8.17 -59.18
CA GLU A 141 -19.08 9.43 -59.03
C GLU A 141 -17.57 9.13 -59.02
N ASP A 142 -16.82 9.80 -59.90
CA ASP A 142 -15.41 9.51 -60.14
C ASP A 142 -14.52 9.95 -58.97
N TRP A 143 -14.08 8.95 -58.21
CA TRP A 143 -12.87 9.03 -57.40
C TRP A 143 -12.02 7.83 -57.82
N THR A 144 -10.72 8.02 -57.98
CA THR A 144 -9.82 6.90 -58.36
C THR A 144 -9.92 5.76 -57.34
N TRP A 145 -9.92 4.53 -57.83
CA TRP A 145 -10.10 3.34 -56.99
C TRP A 145 -9.03 3.24 -55.89
N GLU A 146 -7.85 3.80 -56.11
CA GLU A 146 -6.76 3.89 -55.14
C GLU A 146 -7.07 4.88 -54.01
N THR A 147 -7.60 6.07 -54.31
CA THR A 147 -7.96 7.07 -53.28
C THR A 147 -9.19 6.66 -52.49
N LYS A 148 -10.21 6.09 -53.12
CA LYS A 148 -11.33 5.44 -52.40
C LYS A 148 -10.85 4.28 -51.53
N ARG A 149 -9.84 3.51 -51.96
CA ARG A 149 -9.28 2.37 -51.19
C ARG A 149 -8.34 2.80 -50.06
N SER A 150 -7.58 3.89 -50.20
CA SER A 150 -6.78 4.46 -49.10
C SER A 150 -7.67 5.14 -48.07
N ALA A 151 -8.57 6.03 -48.47
CA ALA A 151 -9.51 6.70 -47.57
C ALA A 151 -10.42 5.69 -46.85
N ALA A 152 -10.92 4.65 -47.52
CA ALA A 152 -11.68 3.58 -46.85
C ALA A 152 -10.81 2.68 -45.96
N LYS A 153 -9.50 2.54 -46.22
CA LYS A 153 -8.55 1.91 -45.29
C LYS A 153 -8.36 2.77 -44.04
N GLU A 154 -8.16 4.07 -44.20
CA GLU A 154 -7.96 5.01 -43.09
C GLU A 154 -9.22 5.17 -42.25
N MET A 155 -10.38 5.33 -42.85
CA MET A 155 -11.66 5.35 -42.13
C MET A 155 -11.93 4.03 -41.39
N ARG A 156 -11.56 2.86 -41.97
CA ARG A 156 -11.64 1.58 -41.27
C ARG A 156 -10.58 1.41 -40.19
N LYS A 157 -9.39 1.98 -40.35
CA LYS A 157 -8.32 1.99 -39.34
C LYS A 157 -8.72 2.87 -38.16
N LYS A 158 -9.10 4.12 -38.42
CA LYS A 158 -9.59 5.09 -37.43
C LYS A 158 -10.80 4.55 -36.68
N ARG A 159 -11.82 4.03 -37.39
CA ARG A 159 -12.98 3.39 -36.75
C ARG A 159 -12.56 2.22 -35.85
N LYS A 160 -11.60 1.38 -36.25
CA LYS A 160 -11.08 0.30 -35.40
C LYS A 160 -10.27 0.81 -34.20
N GLU A 161 -9.54 1.90 -34.35
CA GLU A 161 -8.80 2.54 -33.26
C GLU A 161 -9.78 3.19 -32.26
N ASP A 162 -10.89 3.75 -32.74
CA ASP A 162 -11.95 4.32 -31.90
C ASP A 162 -12.82 3.24 -31.24
N GLU A 163 -13.13 2.13 -31.94
CA GLU A 163 -13.72 0.90 -31.36
C GLU A 163 -12.81 0.29 -30.27
N LYS A 164 -11.48 0.24 -30.49
CA LYS A 164 -10.48 -0.21 -29.49
C LYS A 164 -10.45 0.72 -28.26
N LYS A 165 -10.50 2.04 -28.46
CA LYS A 165 -10.52 3.03 -27.37
C LYS A 165 -11.79 2.91 -26.52
N ALA A 166 -12.95 2.70 -27.13
CA ALA A 166 -14.21 2.53 -26.41
C ALA A 166 -14.16 1.30 -25.50
N MET A 167 -13.71 0.16 -26.02
CA MET A 167 -13.51 -1.08 -25.26
C MET A 167 -12.54 -0.88 -24.08
N LEU A 168 -11.39 -0.24 -24.31
CA LEU A 168 -10.41 0.07 -23.25
C LEU A 168 -10.90 1.11 -22.21
N ALA A 169 -11.91 1.91 -22.54
CA ALA A 169 -12.55 2.82 -21.58
C ALA A 169 -13.57 2.07 -20.70
N GLU A 170 -14.36 1.17 -21.29
CA GLU A 170 -15.30 0.30 -20.58
C GLU A 170 -14.58 -0.67 -19.61
N GLU A 171 -13.48 -1.30 -20.06
CA GLU A 171 -12.59 -2.09 -19.21
C GLU A 171 -11.99 -1.27 -18.05
N TYR A 172 -11.68 0.01 -18.27
CA TYR A 172 -11.12 0.89 -17.25
C TYR A 172 -12.18 1.32 -16.21
N GLU A 173 -13.42 1.59 -16.62
CA GLU A 173 -14.53 1.84 -15.68
C GLU A 173 -14.86 0.60 -14.84
N GLU A 174 -14.84 -0.60 -15.43
CA GLU A 174 -15.02 -1.85 -14.69
C GLU A 174 -13.87 -2.11 -13.70
N PHE A 175 -12.63 -1.82 -14.09
CA PHE A 175 -11.44 -1.89 -13.23
C PHE A 175 -11.54 -0.92 -12.04
N LEU A 176 -11.96 0.34 -12.27
CA LEU A 176 -12.19 1.31 -11.19
C LEU A 176 -13.30 0.85 -10.23
N ARG A 177 -14.42 0.33 -10.74
CA ARG A 177 -15.50 -0.24 -9.90
C ARG A 177 -15.01 -1.38 -9.01
N LYS A 178 -14.21 -2.31 -9.55
CA LYS A 178 -13.65 -3.44 -8.77
C LYS A 178 -12.65 -2.99 -7.70
N ARG A 179 -12.00 -1.84 -7.85
CA ARG A 179 -11.03 -1.31 -6.87
C ARG A 179 -11.65 -0.34 -5.86
N GLY A 180 -12.77 0.30 -6.19
CA GLY A 180 -13.51 1.21 -5.31
C GLY A 180 -14.47 0.54 -4.32
N VAL A 181 -14.56 -0.80 -4.32
CA VAL A 181 -15.41 -1.57 -3.39
C VAL A 181 -14.54 -2.53 -2.57
N SER A 182 -13.91 -1.97 -1.53
CA SER A 182 -13.39 -2.69 -0.36
C SER A 182 -13.72 -1.83 0.85
N ASN A 183 -14.31 -2.44 1.89
CA ASN A 183 -15.22 -1.73 2.79
C ASN A 183 -14.54 -0.68 3.67
N ALA A 184 -15.27 0.41 3.95
CA ALA A 184 -14.94 1.31 5.04
C ALA A 184 -15.30 0.65 6.38
N THR A 185 -14.48 -0.30 6.84
CA THR A 185 -14.59 -0.90 8.17
C THR A 185 -14.58 0.21 9.22
N ALA A 186 -15.57 0.23 10.11
CA ALA A 186 -15.68 1.25 11.14
C ALA A 186 -14.51 1.12 12.13
N VAL A 187 -13.60 2.09 12.12
CA VAL A 187 -12.41 2.07 12.98
C VAL A 187 -12.79 2.63 14.35
N ALA A 188 -13.14 1.73 15.28
CA ALA A 188 -13.40 2.07 16.69
C ALA A 188 -12.16 1.83 17.56
N LYS A 189 -11.95 2.66 18.58
CA LYS A 189 -10.94 2.47 19.63
C LYS A 189 -11.52 1.60 20.75
N LEU A 190 -10.74 0.63 21.25
CA LEU A 190 -11.16 -0.33 22.27
C LEU A 190 -10.37 -0.16 23.57
N HIS A 191 -11.03 0.27 24.65
CA HIS A 191 -10.39 0.60 25.93
C HIS A 191 -10.24 -0.60 26.86
N HIS A 192 -9.23 -1.42 26.59
CA HIS A 192 -8.87 -2.64 27.35
C HIS A 192 -8.34 -2.40 28.78
N LYS A 193 -8.26 -1.14 29.26
CA LYS A 193 -7.79 -0.81 30.62
C LYS A 193 -8.89 -1.03 31.66
N GLY A 194 -9.09 -2.29 32.08
CA GLY A 194 -10.04 -2.63 33.14
C GLY A 194 -9.87 -4.03 33.72
N GLU A 195 -9.92 -5.07 32.88
CA GLU A 195 -9.89 -6.47 33.32
C GLU A 195 -8.64 -7.20 32.82
N GLY A 196 -8.00 -7.99 33.69
CA GLY A 196 -6.69 -8.61 33.46
C GLY A 196 -6.68 -9.84 32.55
N VAL A 197 -7.35 -9.78 31.40
CA VAL A 197 -7.42 -10.88 30.42
C VAL A 197 -6.19 -10.85 29.51
N ASN A 198 -5.13 -11.57 29.90
CA ASN A 198 -3.95 -11.78 29.05
C ASN A 198 -4.27 -12.77 27.90
N TYR A 199 -4.89 -12.29 26.82
CA TYR A 199 -4.87 -12.99 25.54
C TYR A 199 -3.52 -12.73 24.83
N SER A 200 -2.96 -13.76 24.18
CA SER A 200 -1.80 -13.55 23.31
C SER A 200 -2.20 -12.71 22.10
N THR A 201 -1.32 -11.79 21.69
CA THR A 201 -1.44 -11.03 20.44
C THR A 201 -0.35 -11.41 19.44
N ASP A 202 0.19 -12.62 19.58
CA ASP A 202 1.06 -13.24 18.58
C ASP A 202 0.20 -13.77 17.41
N ILE A 203 0.73 -13.67 16.18
CA ILE A 203 0.09 -14.22 14.98
C ILE A 203 0.98 -15.33 14.43
N ARG A 204 0.39 -16.48 14.11
CA ARG A 204 1.07 -17.59 13.44
C ARG A 204 0.16 -18.20 12.38
N CYS A 205 0.39 -17.82 11.14
CA CYS A 205 -0.33 -18.32 9.97
C CYS A 205 0.61 -19.21 9.15
N GLU A 206 0.34 -20.51 9.07
CA GLU A 206 1.21 -21.48 8.40
C GLU A 206 0.77 -21.75 6.95
N GLY A 207 1.71 -22.04 6.06
CA GLY A 207 1.42 -22.55 4.71
C GLY A 207 0.72 -21.57 3.75
N ILE A 208 0.79 -20.26 4.00
CA ILE A 208 0.07 -19.21 3.25
C ILE A 208 0.27 -19.33 1.74
N HIS A 209 -0.82 -19.30 0.98
CA HIS A 209 -0.82 -19.29 -0.48
C HIS A 209 -1.74 -18.19 -1.04
N ILE A 210 -1.17 -17.03 -1.37
CA ILE A 210 -1.89 -15.88 -1.93
C ILE A 210 -1.65 -15.81 -3.44
N GLN A 211 -2.73 -15.82 -4.22
CA GLN A 211 -2.70 -15.73 -5.69
C GLN A 211 -3.70 -14.68 -6.18
N LEU A 212 -3.23 -13.74 -7.01
CA LEU A 212 -4.06 -12.72 -7.63
C LEU A 212 -4.28 -13.05 -9.12
N GLY A 213 -5.47 -13.57 -9.43
CA GLY A 213 -5.82 -14.01 -10.79
C GLY A 213 -4.92 -15.14 -11.29
N LYS A 214 -3.99 -14.83 -12.20
CA LYS A 214 -3.01 -15.79 -12.74
C LYS A 214 -1.61 -15.70 -12.10
N GLN A 215 -1.37 -14.70 -11.25
CA GLN A 215 -0.06 -14.48 -10.62
C GLN A 215 -0.10 -14.99 -9.17
N VAL A 216 0.70 -16.02 -8.88
CA VAL A 216 1.00 -16.40 -7.49
C VAL A 216 1.87 -15.30 -6.89
N LEU A 217 1.55 -14.86 -5.67
CA LEU A 217 2.26 -13.83 -4.93
C LEU A 217 3.07 -14.45 -3.79
N LEU A 218 2.40 -15.22 -2.94
CA LEU A 218 3.00 -16.01 -1.86
C LEU A 218 2.63 -17.49 -2.04
N LYS A 219 3.55 -18.41 -1.73
CA LYS A 219 3.35 -19.86 -1.90
C LYS A 219 3.98 -20.63 -0.74
N GLU A 220 3.15 -21.34 0.03
CA GLU A 220 3.56 -22.30 1.06
C GLU A 220 4.61 -21.68 2.00
N THR A 221 4.24 -20.58 2.65
CA THR A 221 5.14 -19.76 3.48
C THR A 221 4.46 -19.32 4.76
N ASP A 222 5.22 -19.20 5.84
CA ASP A 222 4.66 -18.94 7.17
C ASP A 222 4.79 -17.46 7.56
N LEU A 223 3.71 -16.87 8.10
CA LEU A 223 3.72 -15.57 8.76
C LEU A 223 3.77 -15.76 10.27
N VAL A 224 4.84 -15.29 10.91
CA VAL A 224 5.00 -15.29 12.37
C VAL A 224 5.28 -13.87 12.83
N LEU A 225 4.45 -13.37 13.74
CA LEU A 225 4.55 -12.02 14.30
C LEU A 225 4.39 -12.11 15.82
N LEU A 226 5.32 -11.53 16.57
CA LEU A 226 5.34 -11.57 18.03
C LEU A 226 4.85 -10.26 18.63
N THR A 227 4.17 -10.37 19.77
CA THR A 227 3.57 -9.25 20.52
C THR A 227 4.58 -8.14 20.79
N GLY A 228 4.35 -6.93 20.25
CA GLY A 228 5.18 -5.75 20.48
C GLY A 228 6.42 -5.63 19.60
N HIS A 229 6.68 -6.58 18.69
CA HIS A 229 7.80 -6.51 17.76
C HIS A 229 7.52 -5.57 16.57
N LYS A 230 8.60 -5.04 15.96
CA LYS A 230 8.55 -4.00 14.92
C LYS A 230 9.19 -4.49 13.63
N TYR A 231 8.35 -4.91 12.69
CA TYR A 231 8.75 -5.60 11.46
C TYR A 231 8.80 -4.65 10.25
N GLY A 232 9.93 -4.64 9.55
CA GLY A 232 10.06 -4.01 8.23
C GLY A 232 9.77 -5.01 7.12
N LEU A 233 8.61 -4.91 6.46
CA LEU A 233 8.23 -5.79 5.35
C LEU A 233 8.75 -5.23 4.01
N ILE A 234 9.84 -5.81 3.52
CA ILE A 234 10.54 -5.38 2.30
C ILE A 234 10.43 -6.42 1.18
N GLY A 235 10.57 -5.95 -0.06
CA GLY A 235 10.49 -6.77 -1.27
C GLY A 235 10.10 -5.94 -2.48
N ARG A 236 10.27 -6.51 -3.68
CA ARG A 236 10.09 -5.83 -4.97
C ARG A 236 8.65 -5.35 -5.20
N ASN A 237 8.46 -4.36 -6.06
CA ASN A 237 7.15 -3.82 -6.35
C ASN A 237 6.33 -4.74 -7.26
N GLY A 238 5.15 -5.15 -6.75
CA GLY A 238 4.33 -6.22 -7.31
C GLY A 238 4.61 -7.62 -6.74
N ALA A 239 5.45 -7.77 -5.70
CA ALA A 239 5.70 -9.07 -5.06
C ALA A 239 4.54 -9.58 -4.19
N GLY A 240 3.70 -8.68 -3.66
CA GLY A 240 2.52 -9.04 -2.85
C GLY A 240 2.40 -8.33 -1.49
N LYS A 241 3.32 -7.42 -1.12
CA LYS A 241 3.36 -6.72 0.19
C LYS A 241 1.98 -6.21 0.67
N THR A 242 1.38 -5.28 -0.07
CA THR A 242 0.03 -4.73 0.19
C THR A 242 -1.05 -5.81 0.27
N THR A 243 -0.97 -6.86 -0.57
CA THR A 243 -1.94 -7.96 -0.59
C THR A 243 -1.85 -8.82 0.67
N LEU A 244 -0.65 -9.04 1.21
CA LEU A 244 -0.46 -9.70 2.50
C LEU A 244 -1.02 -8.85 3.65
N LEU A 245 -0.78 -7.54 3.65
CA LEU A 245 -1.32 -6.63 4.68
C LEU A 245 -2.87 -6.56 4.64
N ARG A 246 -3.47 -6.56 3.44
CA ARG A 246 -4.92 -6.67 3.24
C ARG A 246 -5.47 -7.98 3.79
N ALA A 247 -4.96 -9.13 3.34
CA ALA A 247 -5.41 -10.45 3.80
C ALA A 247 -5.29 -10.61 5.32
N LEU A 248 -4.27 -10.00 5.94
CA LEU A 248 -4.09 -9.97 7.39
C LEU A 248 -5.13 -9.08 8.09
N ALA A 249 -5.43 -7.88 7.56
CA ALA A 249 -6.40 -6.95 8.13
C ALA A 249 -7.87 -7.37 7.90
N GLU A 250 -8.15 -7.98 6.75
CA GLU A 250 -9.45 -8.56 6.37
C GLU A 250 -9.65 -9.96 7.00
N ARG A 251 -8.63 -10.47 7.72
CA ARG A 251 -8.62 -11.75 8.45
C ARG A 251 -8.87 -12.98 7.56
N GLU A 252 -8.41 -12.94 6.31
CA GLU A 252 -8.44 -14.08 5.38
C GLU A 252 -7.43 -15.20 5.76
N LEU A 253 -6.52 -14.94 6.69
CA LEU A 253 -5.45 -15.86 7.09
C LEU A 253 -5.81 -16.62 8.38
N GLU A 254 -5.81 -17.96 8.31
CA GLU A 254 -5.91 -18.83 9.48
C GLU A 254 -4.77 -18.56 10.47
N GLY A 255 -5.07 -18.50 11.76
CA GLY A 255 -4.09 -18.18 12.83
C GLY A 255 -4.10 -16.73 13.32
N VAL A 256 -5.02 -15.89 12.81
CA VAL A 256 -5.33 -14.57 13.38
C VAL A 256 -6.44 -14.69 14.43
N SER A 257 -6.23 -14.10 15.62
CA SER A 257 -7.24 -14.10 16.69
C SER A 257 -8.43 -13.17 16.35
N PRO A 258 -9.70 -13.60 16.52
CA PRO A 258 -10.86 -12.76 16.24
C PRO A 258 -11.01 -11.57 17.21
N PHE A 259 -10.35 -11.62 18.37
CA PHE A 259 -10.35 -10.55 19.37
C PHE A 259 -9.27 -9.48 19.13
N MET A 260 -8.28 -9.77 18.28
CA MET A 260 -7.14 -8.89 18.04
C MET A 260 -7.51 -7.68 17.16
N GLN A 261 -7.24 -6.47 17.63
CA GLN A 261 -7.46 -5.27 16.82
C GLN A 261 -6.32 -5.05 15.82
N ILE A 262 -6.54 -5.44 14.56
CA ILE A 262 -5.65 -5.14 13.42
C ILE A 262 -6.17 -3.91 12.68
N LEU A 263 -5.29 -2.98 12.30
CA LEU A 263 -5.65 -1.80 11.50
C LEU A 263 -4.63 -1.53 10.40
N HIS A 264 -5.11 -1.40 9.17
CA HIS A 264 -4.30 -1.15 7.97
C HIS A 264 -4.53 0.25 7.39
N VAL A 265 -3.44 0.98 7.16
CA VAL A 265 -3.44 2.32 6.56
C VAL A 265 -3.01 2.22 5.10
N GLU A 266 -3.98 2.12 4.19
CA GLU A 266 -3.75 2.06 2.73
C GLU A 266 -4.56 3.10 1.93
N GLN A 267 -5.57 3.73 2.54
CA GLN A 267 -6.54 4.59 1.82
C GLN A 267 -6.71 5.95 2.49
N GLU A 268 -6.93 6.97 1.66
CA GLU A 268 -7.35 8.30 2.11
C GLU A 268 -8.71 8.24 2.81
N ILE A 269 -8.92 9.12 3.80
CA ILE A 269 -10.26 9.37 4.32
C ILE A 269 -11.11 10.08 3.27
N VAL A 270 -12.41 9.73 3.21
CA VAL A 270 -13.40 10.32 2.30
C VAL A 270 -13.54 11.83 2.55
N ALA A 271 -13.67 12.60 1.48
CA ALA A 271 -13.83 14.06 1.53
C ALA A 271 -15.17 14.47 2.19
N GLY A 272 -15.14 14.75 3.50
CA GLY A 272 -16.31 15.06 4.33
C GLY A 272 -16.51 16.53 4.68
N MET A 273 -17.56 16.80 5.47
CA MET A 273 -17.79 18.10 6.12
C MET A 273 -17.04 18.21 7.45
N GLU A 274 -16.77 17.07 8.09
CA GLU A 274 -16.06 16.93 9.36
C GLU A 274 -14.61 17.39 9.24
N THR A 275 -14.08 17.92 10.33
CA THR A 275 -12.69 18.36 10.50
C THR A 275 -11.76 17.18 10.88
N PRO A 276 -10.44 17.26 10.63
CA PRO A 276 -9.48 16.25 11.07
C PRO A 276 -9.58 15.89 12.56
N LEU A 277 -9.84 16.86 13.44
CA LEU A 277 -9.94 16.64 14.88
C LEU A 277 -11.21 15.83 15.24
N GLU A 278 -12.36 16.18 14.65
CA GLU A 278 -13.61 15.41 14.81
C GLU A 278 -13.46 13.98 14.30
N VAL A 279 -12.83 13.78 13.13
CA VAL A 279 -12.63 12.44 12.53
C VAL A 279 -11.71 11.54 13.37
N LEU A 280 -10.74 12.12 14.11
CA LEU A 280 -9.96 11.36 15.09
C LEU A 280 -10.83 11.00 16.30
N LEU A 281 -11.47 12.00 16.93
CA LEU A 281 -12.27 11.81 18.14
C LEU A 281 -13.47 10.88 17.95
N ALA A 282 -14.07 10.86 16.76
CA ALA A 282 -15.17 9.96 16.39
C ALA A 282 -14.77 8.47 16.34
N THR A 283 -13.48 8.13 16.29
CA THR A 283 -13.04 6.73 16.46
C THR A 283 -13.12 6.27 17.91
N ASP A 284 -13.12 7.17 18.88
CA ASP A 284 -13.40 6.84 20.27
C ASP A 284 -14.92 6.78 20.48
N VAL A 285 -15.51 5.67 20.00
CA VAL A 285 -16.95 5.44 20.00
C VAL A 285 -17.48 5.39 21.44
N GLU A 286 -16.74 4.75 22.35
CA GLU A 286 -17.09 4.65 23.77
C GLU A 286 -17.13 6.04 24.42
N ARG A 287 -16.07 6.85 24.28
CA ARG A 287 -16.08 8.26 24.71
C ARG A 287 -17.24 9.04 24.08
N SER A 288 -17.53 8.80 22.80
CA SER A 288 -18.60 9.48 22.07
C SER A 288 -20.01 9.06 22.49
N GLN A 289 -20.17 7.87 23.08
CA GLN A 289 -21.41 7.41 23.72
C GLN A 289 -21.54 8.01 25.12
N LEU A 290 -20.51 7.88 25.97
CA LEU A 290 -20.50 8.40 27.34
C LEU A 290 -20.75 9.92 27.41
N LEU A 291 -20.17 10.70 26.50
CA LEU A 291 -20.42 12.15 26.42
C LEU A 291 -21.84 12.53 25.92
N ARG A 292 -22.55 11.61 25.25
CA ARG A 292 -23.98 11.80 24.92
C ARG A 292 -24.85 11.45 26.12
N GLU A 293 -24.52 10.34 26.79
CA GLU A 293 -25.20 9.90 28.00
C GLU A 293 -25.11 10.95 29.11
N GLU A 294 -23.91 11.49 29.39
CA GLU A 294 -23.71 12.64 30.28
C GLU A 294 -24.68 13.78 29.95
N GLN A 295 -24.72 14.20 28.67
CA GLN A 295 -25.61 15.26 28.20
C GLN A 295 -27.11 14.92 28.29
N GLU A 296 -27.51 13.67 28.39
CA GLU A 296 -28.92 13.27 28.58
C GLU A 296 -29.27 13.13 30.07
N LEU A 297 -28.38 12.59 30.88
CA LEU A 297 -28.53 12.51 32.34
C LEU A 297 -28.59 13.92 32.97
N LEU A 298 -27.72 14.84 32.53
CA LEU A 298 -27.76 16.26 32.93
C LEU A 298 -29.09 16.96 32.58
N LYS A 299 -29.84 16.48 31.58
CA LYS A 299 -31.17 17.03 31.23
C LYS A 299 -32.31 16.44 32.07
N ARG A 300 -32.15 15.24 32.63
CA ARG A 300 -33.14 14.62 33.53
C ARG A 300 -33.10 15.21 34.94
N ASN A 301 -31.89 15.41 35.48
CA ASN A 301 -31.67 16.06 36.77
C ASN A 301 -32.48 15.43 37.94
N ASP A 302 -32.54 14.10 37.97
CA ASP A 302 -33.14 13.31 39.06
C ASP A 302 -32.07 12.48 39.82
N ALA A 303 -32.47 11.80 40.90
CA ALA A 303 -31.54 11.09 41.78
C ALA A 303 -30.98 9.79 41.17
N GLU A 304 -31.67 9.19 40.19
CA GLU A 304 -31.23 7.98 39.50
C GLU A 304 -30.19 8.35 38.43
N ALA A 305 -30.48 9.39 37.65
CA ALA A 305 -29.54 9.99 36.71
C ALA A 305 -28.27 10.51 37.40
N SER A 306 -28.39 11.11 38.60
CA SER A 306 -27.24 11.54 39.41
C SER A 306 -26.35 10.37 39.85
N THR A 307 -26.91 9.16 40.00
CA THR A 307 -26.13 7.95 40.30
C THR A 307 -25.39 7.48 39.05
N GLN A 308 -26.11 7.29 37.94
CA GLN A 308 -25.56 6.88 36.64
C GLN A 308 -24.47 7.83 36.13
N LEU A 309 -24.62 9.13 36.37
CA LEU A 309 -23.66 10.16 35.97
C LEU A 309 -22.31 10.05 36.72
N ASN A 310 -22.29 9.50 37.95
CA ASN A 310 -21.03 9.18 38.62
C ASN A 310 -20.32 7.98 37.97
N ASP A 311 -21.08 6.96 37.55
CA ASP A 311 -20.52 5.78 36.85
C ASP A 311 -19.97 6.19 35.47
N VAL A 312 -20.69 7.05 34.75
CA VAL A 312 -20.24 7.67 33.47
C VAL A 312 -18.96 8.49 33.68
N TYR A 313 -18.87 9.34 34.71
CA TYR A 313 -17.62 10.06 34.98
C TYR A 313 -16.47 9.14 35.38
N ALA A 314 -16.70 8.13 36.22
CA ALA A 314 -15.69 7.15 36.57
C ALA A 314 -15.15 6.39 35.34
N ARG A 315 -16.01 6.11 34.35
CA ARG A 315 -15.59 5.50 33.09
C ARG A 315 -14.88 6.49 32.15
N LEU A 316 -15.35 7.73 32.03
CA LEU A 316 -14.70 8.79 31.26
C LEU A 316 -13.28 9.09 31.77
N ASP A 317 -13.05 9.08 33.08
CA ASP A 317 -11.71 9.20 33.66
C ASP A 317 -10.86 7.94 33.42
N ALA A 318 -11.44 6.74 33.52
CA ALA A 318 -10.73 5.47 33.27
C ALA A 318 -10.21 5.34 31.82
N ILE A 319 -10.95 5.86 30.83
CA ILE A 319 -10.53 5.89 29.42
C ILE A 319 -9.70 7.14 29.05
N ASP A 320 -9.45 8.03 30.01
CA ASP A 320 -8.73 9.30 29.83
C ASP A 320 -9.38 10.18 28.72
N ALA A 321 -10.70 10.31 28.78
CA ALA A 321 -11.52 11.00 27.78
C ALA A 321 -11.23 12.50 27.68
N HIS A 322 -10.75 13.11 28.76
CA HIS A 322 -10.45 14.55 28.84
C HIS A 322 -9.13 14.91 28.14
N SER A 323 -8.12 14.02 28.13
CA SER A 323 -6.88 14.27 27.38
C SER A 323 -7.01 13.97 25.88
N ALA A 324 -8.05 13.24 25.46
CA ALA A 324 -8.20 12.71 24.11
C ALA A 324 -8.09 13.78 23.00
N GLU A 325 -8.63 14.97 23.22
CA GLU A 325 -8.52 16.10 22.27
C GLU A 325 -7.10 16.64 22.17
N ALA A 326 -6.41 16.80 23.30
CA ALA A 326 -5.00 17.19 23.32
C ALA A 326 -4.09 16.13 22.68
N ARG A 327 -4.38 14.83 22.88
CA ARG A 327 -3.69 13.72 22.20
C ARG A 327 -3.90 13.77 20.69
N ALA A 328 -5.15 13.91 20.23
CA ALA A 328 -5.47 14.01 18.80
C ALA A 328 -4.82 15.24 18.14
N ALA A 329 -4.89 16.41 18.78
CA ALA A 329 -4.24 17.64 18.30
C ALA A 329 -2.70 17.50 18.27
N THR A 330 -2.08 16.81 19.23
CA THR A 330 -0.64 16.56 19.24
C THR A 330 -0.19 15.67 18.08
N ILE A 331 -0.96 14.61 17.77
CA ILE A 331 -0.69 13.72 16.61
C ILE A 331 -0.86 14.48 15.29
N LEU A 332 -1.91 15.29 15.15
CA LEU A 332 -2.13 16.11 13.95
C LEU A 332 -1.03 17.18 13.78
N HIS A 333 -0.64 17.87 14.85
CA HIS A 333 0.47 18.83 14.81
C HIS A 333 1.80 18.16 14.41
N GLY A 334 2.08 16.96 14.95
CA GLY A 334 3.25 16.15 14.58
C GLY A 334 3.29 15.77 13.10
N LEU A 335 2.12 15.55 12.49
CA LEU A 335 1.96 15.32 11.04
C LEU A 335 1.83 16.63 10.22
N SER A 336 2.33 17.74 10.76
CA SER A 336 2.39 19.09 10.17
C SER A 336 1.05 19.78 9.92
N PHE A 337 -0.05 19.40 10.59
CA PHE A 337 -1.32 20.15 10.46
C PHE A 337 -1.26 21.47 11.26
N THR A 338 -1.57 22.59 10.60
CA THR A 338 -1.79 23.87 11.28
C THR A 338 -3.12 23.90 12.02
N GLN A 339 -3.28 24.83 12.97
CA GLN A 339 -4.52 24.96 13.74
C GLN A 339 -5.73 25.31 12.85
N ASP A 340 -5.55 26.11 11.79
CA ASP A 340 -6.58 26.36 10.78
C ASP A 340 -6.98 25.07 10.04
N MET A 341 -6.00 24.23 9.70
CA MET A 341 -6.24 22.97 8.97
C MET A 341 -6.92 21.91 9.85
N MET A 342 -6.56 21.81 11.12
CA MET A 342 -7.21 20.93 12.10
C MET A 342 -8.69 21.26 12.30
N ASN A 343 -9.09 22.52 12.07
CA ASN A 343 -10.47 23.01 12.13
C ASN A 343 -11.12 23.18 10.73
N SER A 344 -10.45 22.76 9.65
CA SER A 344 -10.97 22.86 8.29
C SER A 344 -11.69 21.57 7.86
N PRO A 345 -12.83 21.64 7.13
CA PRO A 345 -13.50 20.46 6.60
C PRO A 345 -12.59 19.61 5.70
N THR A 346 -12.55 18.29 5.93
CA THR A 346 -11.69 17.33 5.21
C THR A 346 -11.84 17.38 3.68
N LYS A 347 -12.99 17.78 3.13
CA LYS A 347 -13.18 18.06 1.69
C LYS A 347 -12.29 19.18 1.10
N GLN A 348 -11.75 20.07 1.94
CA GLN A 348 -10.85 21.15 1.50
C GLN A 348 -9.38 20.69 1.44
N LEU A 349 -9.05 19.57 2.08
CA LEU A 349 -7.73 18.98 2.10
C LEU A 349 -7.46 18.21 0.79
N SER A 350 -6.22 18.28 0.29
CA SER A 350 -5.77 17.43 -0.82
C SER A 350 -5.65 15.97 -0.40
N GLY A 351 -5.52 15.06 -1.37
CA GLY A 351 -5.46 13.62 -1.11
C GLY A 351 -4.37 13.20 -0.12
N GLY A 352 -3.15 13.70 -0.33
CA GLY A 352 -2.04 13.48 0.61
C GLY A 352 -2.33 13.97 2.04
N TRP A 353 -3.03 15.09 2.22
CA TRP A 353 -3.47 15.54 3.56
C TRP A 353 -4.55 14.63 4.14
N ARG A 354 -5.50 14.11 3.35
CA ARG A 354 -6.49 13.12 3.81
C ARG A 354 -5.85 11.76 4.15
N MET A 355 -4.75 11.38 3.47
CA MET A 355 -3.91 10.24 3.87
C MET A 355 -3.23 10.51 5.22
N ARG A 356 -2.72 11.72 5.46
CA ARG A 356 -2.19 12.07 6.80
C ARG A 356 -3.26 12.01 7.90
N VAL A 357 -4.52 12.37 7.63
CA VAL A 357 -5.61 12.15 8.61
C VAL A 357 -5.85 10.65 8.82
N ALA A 358 -5.75 9.81 7.78
CA ALA A 358 -5.90 8.36 7.90
C ALA A 358 -4.81 7.72 8.78
N LEU A 359 -3.56 8.18 8.62
CA LEU A 359 -2.44 7.82 9.49
C LEU A 359 -2.66 8.34 10.92
N ALA A 360 -2.99 9.63 11.09
CA ALA A 360 -3.26 10.24 12.40
C ALA A 360 -4.34 9.48 13.18
N ARG A 361 -5.41 9.06 12.49
CA ARG A 361 -6.49 8.24 13.02
C ARG A 361 -5.99 6.88 13.51
N ALA A 362 -5.14 6.21 12.75
CA ALA A 362 -4.59 4.90 13.14
C ALA A 362 -3.61 4.99 14.33
N LEU A 363 -2.80 6.05 14.39
CA LEU A 363 -1.93 6.33 15.54
C LEU A 363 -2.74 6.65 16.80
N PHE A 364 -3.86 7.38 16.67
CA PHE A 364 -4.76 7.71 17.78
C PHE A 364 -5.55 6.49 18.30
N VAL A 365 -5.86 5.51 17.45
CA VAL A 365 -6.64 4.31 17.84
C VAL A 365 -5.84 3.34 18.71
N GLU A 366 -4.52 3.30 18.61
CA GLU A 366 -3.64 2.38 19.36
C GLU A 366 -4.00 0.87 19.17
N PRO A 367 -4.12 0.38 17.93
CA PRO A 367 -4.49 -1.02 17.61
C PRO A 367 -3.41 -2.02 18.02
N ASP A 368 -3.80 -3.26 18.34
CA ASP A 368 -2.91 -4.38 18.74
C ASP A 368 -1.85 -4.70 17.68
N VAL A 369 -2.25 -4.63 16.40
CA VAL A 369 -1.34 -4.71 15.26
C VAL A 369 -1.59 -3.53 14.33
N LEU A 370 -0.61 -2.64 14.21
CA LEU A 370 -0.62 -1.53 13.26
C LEU A 370 0.10 -1.94 11.97
N LEU A 371 -0.61 -1.84 10.83
CA LEU A 371 -0.08 -2.14 9.50
C LEU A 371 -0.01 -0.85 8.68
N LEU A 372 1.20 -0.46 8.27
CA LEU A 372 1.45 0.77 7.49
C LEU A 372 2.06 0.42 6.12
N ASP A 373 1.37 0.77 5.02
CA ASP A 373 1.91 0.58 3.66
C ASP A 373 2.48 1.92 3.12
N GLU A 374 3.81 2.01 3.08
CA GLU A 374 4.59 3.20 2.71
C GLU A 374 4.15 4.51 3.41
N PRO A 375 4.11 4.56 4.76
CA PRO A 375 3.57 5.70 5.52
C PRO A 375 4.38 7.00 5.38
N THR A 376 5.60 6.92 4.85
CA THR A 376 6.45 8.06 4.52
C THR A 376 6.02 8.79 3.25
N ASN A 377 5.20 8.16 2.38
CA ASN A 377 4.70 8.81 1.17
C ASN A 377 3.85 10.04 1.52
N HIS A 378 4.07 11.14 0.81
CA HIS A 378 3.41 12.44 1.04
C HIS A 378 3.67 13.09 2.42
N LEU A 379 4.56 12.53 3.25
CA LEU A 379 5.13 13.22 4.41
C LEU A 379 6.26 14.14 3.97
N ASP A 380 6.46 15.23 4.72
CA ASP A 380 7.65 16.08 4.65
C ASP A 380 8.61 15.69 5.77
N LEU A 381 9.90 16.03 5.61
CA LEU A 381 10.98 15.62 6.53
C LEU A 381 10.63 15.82 8.02
N PHE A 382 9.98 16.92 8.39
CA PHE A 382 9.48 17.16 9.76
C PHE A 382 8.52 16.05 10.23
N ALA A 383 7.49 15.74 9.43
CA ALA A 383 6.49 14.71 9.76
C ALA A 383 7.07 13.29 9.70
N VAL A 384 8.05 13.03 8.81
CA VAL A 384 8.79 11.76 8.79
C VAL A 384 9.57 11.58 10.09
N LEU A 385 10.34 12.58 10.52
CA LEU A 385 11.13 12.53 11.75
C LEU A 385 10.26 12.46 13.01
N TRP A 386 9.09 13.11 13.00
CA TRP A 386 8.10 12.97 14.06
C TRP A 386 7.56 11.54 14.13
N LEU A 387 7.17 10.97 12.99
CA LEU A 387 6.65 9.61 12.89
C LEU A 387 7.70 8.56 13.28
N GLU A 388 8.98 8.75 12.90
CA GLU A 388 10.10 7.90 13.33
C GLU A 388 10.17 7.85 14.86
N GLN A 389 10.18 8.99 15.55
CA GLN A 389 10.26 9.02 17.01
C GLN A 389 8.99 8.46 17.67
N PHE A 390 7.80 8.79 17.14
CA PHE A 390 6.53 8.28 17.67
C PHE A 390 6.42 6.75 17.56
N LEU A 391 6.77 6.17 16.40
CA LEU A 391 6.77 4.72 16.19
C LEU A 391 7.92 4.01 16.91
N LYS A 392 9.04 4.70 17.18
CA LYS A 392 10.13 4.17 18.01
C LYS A 392 9.70 3.91 19.45
N ASP A 393 8.85 4.77 20.01
CA ASP A 393 8.32 4.62 21.37
C ASP A 393 7.01 3.79 21.45
N TRP A 394 6.42 3.42 20.31
CA TRP A 394 5.25 2.51 20.21
C TRP A 394 5.49 1.16 20.90
N GLN A 395 4.49 0.63 21.63
CA GLN A 395 4.63 -0.59 22.44
C GLN A 395 3.88 -1.81 21.88
N LYS A 396 2.97 -1.62 20.92
CA LYS A 396 2.19 -2.68 20.29
C LYS A 396 2.86 -3.21 19.02
N THR A 397 2.36 -4.30 18.45
CA THR A 397 2.95 -4.90 17.24
C THR A 397 2.83 -3.95 16.05
N LEU A 398 3.89 -3.84 15.26
CA LEU A 398 3.98 -2.92 14.12
C LEU A 398 4.55 -3.64 12.90
N ILE A 399 3.89 -3.53 11.75
CA ILE A 399 4.46 -3.87 10.44
C ILE A 399 4.48 -2.62 9.58
N VAL A 400 5.66 -2.27 9.08
CA VAL A 400 5.85 -1.18 8.12
C VAL A 400 6.38 -1.75 6.81
N VAL A 401 5.67 -1.51 5.72
CA VAL A 401 6.26 -1.53 4.38
C VAL A 401 6.84 -0.13 4.13
N SER A 402 8.12 -0.03 3.82
CA SER A 402 8.75 1.24 3.43
C SER A 402 9.92 1.00 2.48
N HIS A 403 10.13 1.93 1.56
CA HIS A 403 11.34 2.03 0.75
C HIS A 403 12.42 2.97 1.33
N SER A 404 12.17 3.62 2.47
CA SER A 404 13.19 4.44 3.16
C SER A 404 14.09 3.58 4.04
N ARG A 405 15.37 3.47 3.67
CA ARG A 405 16.43 2.79 4.45
C ARG A 405 16.54 3.37 5.87
N THR A 406 16.59 4.70 5.97
CA THR A 406 16.70 5.44 7.24
C THR A 406 15.50 5.18 8.15
N PHE A 407 14.28 5.17 7.61
CA PHE A 407 13.07 4.93 8.40
C PHE A 407 13.05 3.52 8.99
N LEU A 408 13.31 2.51 8.15
CA LEU A 408 13.42 1.11 8.61
C LEU A 408 14.51 0.95 9.67
N ASN A 409 15.65 1.63 9.52
CA ASN A 409 16.74 1.60 10.49
C ASN A 409 16.41 2.28 11.83
N ASN A 410 15.53 3.27 11.85
CA ASN A 410 15.16 4.02 13.06
C ASN A 410 13.98 3.41 13.82
N VAL A 411 13.11 2.64 13.14
CA VAL A 411 11.83 2.13 13.68
C VAL A 411 11.79 0.60 13.83
N CYS A 412 12.38 -0.17 12.91
CA CYS A 412 12.22 -1.63 12.87
C CYS A 412 13.34 -2.38 13.62
N SER A 413 12.97 -3.43 14.34
CA SER A 413 13.89 -4.34 15.06
C SER A 413 14.15 -5.64 14.31
N GLU A 414 13.29 -5.98 13.36
CA GLU A 414 13.37 -7.17 12.51
C GLU A 414 12.90 -6.84 11.09
N ILE A 415 13.41 -7.59 10.11
CA ILE A 415 13.12 -7.40 8.69
C ILE A 415 12.51 -8.68 8.11
N ILE A 416 11.35 -8.55 7.48
CA ILE A 416 10.67 -9.62 6.73
C ILE A 416 10.89 -9.36 5.23
N HIS A 417 11.63 -10.24 4.57
CA HIS A 417 12.01 -10.11 3.17
C HIS A 417 11.19 -11.05 2.29
N LEU A 418 10.30 -10.49 1.47
CA LEU A 418 9.45 -11.20 0.53
C LEU A 418 10.17 -11.41 -0.82
N VAL A 419 10.73 -12.60 -1.03
CA VAL A 419 11.46 -13.02 -2.23
C VAL A 419 11.07 -14.46 -2.60
N GLY A 420 11.07 -14.79 -3.90
CA GLY A 420 10.82 -16.16 -4.36
C GLY A 420 9.43 -16.72 -4.02
N HIS A 421 8.46 -15.84 -3.71
CA HIS A 421 7.13 -16.15 -3.16
C HIS A 421 7.12 -16.64 -1.69
N GLN A 422 8.21 -16.45 -0.95
CA GLN A 422 8.33 -16.82 0.47
C GLN A 422 8.76 -15.63 1.34
N LEU A 423 8.48 -15.73 2.64
CA LEU A 423 8.85 -14.76 3.67
C LEU A 423 10.10 -15.24 4.40
N HIS A 424 11.15 -14.43 4.41
CA HIS A 424 12.40 -14.72 5.11
C HIS A 424 12.64 -13.69 6.23
N TYR A 425 12.92 -14.17 7.44
CA TYR A 425 13.06 -13.35 8.64
C TYR A 425 14.53 -13.08 8.96
N TYR A 426 14.83 -11.83 9.30
CA TYR A 426 16.16 -11.37 9.69
C TYR A 426 16.06 -10.52 10.95
N THR A 427 16.73 -10.93 12.02
CA THR A 427 16.85 -10.13 13.24
C THR A 427 17.81 -8.97 13.01
N GLY A 428 17.42 -7.76 13.42
CA GLY A 428 18.21 -6.55 13.23
C GLY A 428 17.55 -5.50 12.33
N ASN A 429 18.25 -4.40 12.12
CA ASN A 429 17.82 -3.31 11.26
C ASN A 429 18.07 -3.60 9.76
N TYR A 430 17.71 -2.66 8.87
CA TYR A 430 17.89 -2.84 7.43
C TYR A 430 19.37 -3.03 7.04
N ASP A 431 20.29 -2.29 7.65
CA ASP A 431 21.74 -2.43 7.34
C ASP A 431 22.27 -3.82 7.73
N GLN A 432 21.86 -4.34 8.88
CA GLN A 432 22.21 -5.69 9.34
C GLN A 432 21.59 -6.77 8.43
N PHE A 433 20.37 -6.56 7.94
CA PHE A 433 19.77 -7.39 6.90
C PHE A 433 20.58 -7.36 5.59
N GLU A 434 20.98 -6.18 5.08
CA GLU A 434 21.70 -6.04 3.81
C GLU A 434 23.07 -6.75 3.87
N ILE A 435 23.81 -6.57 4.98
CA ILE A 435 25.08 -7.29 5.23
C ILE A 435 24.85 -8.81 5.29
N THR A 436 23.86 -9.25 6.08
CA THR A 436 23.56 -10.69 6.28
C THR A 436 23.15 -11.36 4.98
N ARG A 437 22.29 -10.71 4.19
CA ARG A 437 21.86 -11.18 2.86
C ARG A 437 23.03 -11.29 1.90
N VAL A 438 23.88 -10.26 1.80
CA VAL A 438 25.05 -10.27 0.90
C VAL A 438 26.04 -11.37 1.30
N GLU A 439 26.22 -11.64 2.59
CA GLU A 439 27.01 -12.80 3.04
C GLU A 439 26.34 -14.13 2.68
N GLN A 440 25.04 -14.31 2.94
CA GLN A 440 24.30 -15.53 2.57
C GLN A 440 24.38 -15.82 1.06
N GLU A 441 24.11 -14.83 0.20
CA GLU A 441 24.26 -14.96 -1.25
C GLU A 441 25.70 -15.34 -1.65
N ARG A 442 26.70 -14.75 -1.00
CA ARG A 442 28.12 -15.04 -1.25
C ARG A 442 28.53 -16.42 -0.77
N GLN A 443 27.94 -16.92 0.32
CA GLN A 443 28.13 -18.30 0.79
C GLN A 443 27.44 -19.29 -0.17
N GLN A 444 26.19 -19.06 -0.56
CA GLN A 444 25.47 -19.93 -1.51
C GLN A 444 26.17 -19.98 -2.88
N LYS A 445 26.60 -18.85 -3.44
CA LYS A 445 27.41 -18.78 -4.69
C LYS A 445 28.71 -19.61 -4.57
N LYS A 446 29.39 -19.61 -3.40
CA LYS A 446 30.57 -20.47 -3.15
C LYS A 446 30.19 -21.97 -3.05
N HIS A 447 29.13 -22.31 -2.34
CA HIS A 447 28.67 -23.69 -2.18
C HIS A 447 28.22 -24.29 -3.51
N TYR A 448 27.47 -23.54 -4.33
CA TYR A 448 27.09 -23.92 -5.69
C TYR A 448 28.33 -24.17 -6.56
N ALA A 449 29.26 -23.21 -6.64
CA ALA A 449 30.48 -23.37 -7.45
C ALA A 449 31.41 -24.51 -6.97
N ALA A 450 31.36 -24.86 -5.68
CA ALA A 450 32.06 -26.03 -5.14
C ALA A 450 31.36 -27.34 -5.55
N GLN A 451 30.02 -27.40 -5.44
CA GLN A 451 29.23 -28.56 -5.86
C GLN A 451 29.32 -28.78 -7.37
N GLU A 452 29.29 -27.73 -8.18
CA GLU A 452 29.46 -27.80 -9.63
C GLU A 452 30.83 -28.38 -10.01
N LYS A 453 31.92 -27.87 -9.42
CA LYS A 453 33.28 -28.42 -9.62
C LYS A 453 33.38 -29.88 -9.21
N GLN A 454 32.73 -30.28 -8.11
CA GLN A 454 32.67 -31.68 -7.67
C GLN A 454 31.89 -32.55 -8.67
N ARG A 455 30.73 -32.08 -9.15
CA ARG A 455 29.93 -32.76 -10.18
C ARG A 455 30.72 -32.90 -11.48
N ALA A 456 31.36 -31.84 -11.97
CA ALA A 456 32.21 -31.86 -13.16
C ALA A 456 33.39 -32.83 -13.03
N HIS A 457 34.06 -32.87 -11.86
CA HIS A 457 35.12 -33.85 -11.60
C HIS A 457 34.58 -35.29 -11.63
N VAL A 458 33.48 -35.57 -10.92
CA VAL A 458 32.85 -36.90 -10.87
C VAL A 458 32.37 -37.33 -12.26
N GLN A 459 31.74 -36.43 -13.02
CA GLN A 459 31.31 -36.65 -14.40
C GLN A 459 32.50 -36.99 -15.31
N SER A 460 33.58 -36.19 -15.25
CA SER A 460 34.79 -36.47 -16.04
C SER A 460 35.45 -37.81 -15.72
N PHE A 461 35.28 -38.33 -14.49
CA PHE A 461 35.71 -39.68 -14.12
C PHE A 461 34.75 -40.75 -14.67
N ILE A 462 33.44 -40.52 -14.61
CA ILE A 462 32.43 -41.39 -15.20
C ILE A 462 32.72 -41.54 -16.69
N ASP A 463 32.82 -40.45 -17.45
CA ASP A 463 32.99 -40.50 -18.90
C ASP A 463 34.29 -41.19 -19.32
N LYS A 464 35.41 -40.96 -18.60
CA LYS A 464 36.70 -41.62 -18.86
C LYS A 464 36.73 -43.11 -18.53
N PHE A 465 35.91 -43.59 -17.59
CA PHE A 465 35.97 -44.98 -17.11
C PHE A 465 34.70 -45.82 -17.36
N ARG A 466 33.63 -45.23 -17.90
CA ARG A 466 32.35 -45.91 -18.25
C ARG A 466 32.54 -47.15 -19.13
N TYR A 467 33.48 -47.09 -20.06
CA TYR A 467 33.76 -48.16 -21.03
C TYR A 467 34.91 -49.10 -20.61
N ASN A 468 35.55 -48.88 -19.44
CA ASN A 468 36.63 -49.73 -18.97
C ASN A 468 36.10 -50.82 -18.02
N ALA A 469 36.08 -52.07 -18.48
CA ALA A 469 35.57 -53.23 -17.74
C ALA A 469 36.13 -53.37 -16.31
N SER A 470 37.40 -53.01 -16.08
CA SER A 470 38.03 -53.09 -14.74
C SER A 470 37.51 -52.04 -13.74
N ARG A 471 36.96 -50.92 -14.22
CA ARG A 471 36.51 -49.78 -13.40
C ARG A 471 35.00 -49.50 -13.50
N ALA A 472 34.27 -50.23 -14.34
CA ALA A 472 32.83 -50.05 -14.57
C ALA A 472 31.99 -50.04 -13.28
N LYS A 473 32.25 -50.95 -12.32
CA LYS A 473 31.57 -50.96 -11.01
C LYS A 473 31.78 -49.67 -10.21
N MET A 474 32.97 -49.08 -10.28
CA MET A 474 33.31 -47.82 -9.59
C MET A 474 32.67 -46.61 -10.29
N ALA A 475 32.56 -46.63 -11.62
CA ALA A 475 31.81 -45.63 -12.38
C ALA A 475 30.29 -45.70 -12.07
N GLN A 476 29.70 -46.90 -12.04
CA GLN A 476 28.28 -47.10 -11.66
C GLN A 476 27.97 -46.62 -10.23
N SER A 477 28.87 -46.85 -9.27
CA SER A 477 28.73 -46.30 -7.91
C SER A 477 28.74 -44.77 -7.90
N ARG A 478 29.60 -44.14 -8.71
CA ARG A 478 29.67 -42.68 -8.84
C ARG A 478 28.48 -42.06 -9.58
N ILE A 479 27.89 -42.76 -10.56
CA ILE A 479 26.62 -42.36 -11.18
C ILE A 479 25.51 -42.29 -10.12
N LYS A 480 25.32 -43.35 -9.32
CA LYS A 480 24.33 -43.36 -8.23
C LYS A 480 24.61 -42.36 -7.11
N ALA A 481 25.85 -41.93 -6.94
CA ALA A 481 26.19 -40.84 -6.02
C ALA A 481 25.80 -39.47 -6.62
N LEU A 482 26.04 -39.25 -7.91
CA LEU A 482 25.64 -38.04 -8.64
C LEU A 482 24.11 -37.88 -8.69
N GLU A 483 23.38 -38.98 -8.90
CA GLU A 483 21.90 -39.05 -8.88
C GLU A 483 21.28 -38.76 -7.51
N ARG A 484 22.07 -38.89 -6.42
CA ARG A 484 21.65 -38.64 -5.03
C ARG A 484 22.16 -37.31 -4.47
N MET A 485 22.93 -36.54 -5.23
CA MET A 485 23.32 -35.19 -4.83
C MET A 485 22.15 -34.25 -5.10
N GLU A 486 21.44 -33.86 -4.05
CA GLU A 486 20.48 -32.75 -4.11
C GLU A 486 21.20 -31.52 -4.66
N MET A 487 20.62 -30.92 -5.71
CA MET A 487 21.22 -29.76 -6.36
C MET A 487 20.97 -28.54 -5.50
N VAL A 488 22.05 -27.91 -5.02
CA VAL A 488 21.96 -26.55 -4.49
C VAL A 488 21.43 -25.69 -5.63
N ALA A 489 20.34 -24.97 -5.40
CA ALA A 489 19.86 -23.99 -6.37
C ALA A 489 20.95 -22.91 -6.55
N ASP A 490 21.27 -22.58 -7.80
CA ASP A 490 22.11 -21.42 -8.06
C ASP A 490 21.43 -20.17 -7.48
N VAL A 491 22.23 -19.18 -7.08
CA VAL A 491 21.68 -17.89 -6.72
C VAL A 491 21.27 -17.21 -8.02
N VAL A 492 20.00 -17.39 -8.39
CA VAL A 492 19.34 -16.64 -9.46
C VAL A 492 19.38 -15.18 -9.06
N SER A 493 20.46 -14.51 -9.46
CA SER A 493 20.64 -13.10 -9.30
C SER A 493 19.59 -12.42 -10.16
N ASP A 494 18.54 -11.96 -9.51
CA ASP A 494 17.48 -11.16 -10.15
C ASP A 494 18.17 -10.03 -10.92
N PRO A 495 17.96 -9.90 -12.25
CA PRO A 495 18.78 -9.03 -13.08
C PRO A 495 18.71 -7.59 -12.57
N GLN A 496 19.86 -7.07 -12.10
CA GLN A 496 19.97 -5.71 -11.61
C GLN A 496 19.53 -4.75 -12.72
N PHE A 497 18.44 -4.05 -12.44
CA PHE A 497 17.84 -3.13 -13.38
C PHE A 497 18.59 -1.80 -13.31
N ALA A 498 19.55 -1.61 -14.21
CA ALA A 498 20.28 -0.35 -14.33
C ALA A 498 19.50 0.67 -15.17
N PHE A 499 19.37 1.90 -14.66
CA PHE A 499 18.94 3.03 -15.47
C PHE A 499 20.08 3.52 -16.37
N ALA A 500 19.74 4.21 -17.46
CA ALA A 500 20.71 4.90 -18.30
C ALA A 500 20.18 6.29 -18.70
N PHE A 501 20.81 7.34 -18.19
CA PHE A 501 20.55 8.71 -18.62
C PHE A 501 21.48 9.04 -19.80
N PRO A 502 20.97 9.36 -20.99
CA PRO A 502 21.81 9.75 -22.12
C PRO A 502 22.34 11.18 -21.91
N ASP A 503 23.65 11.36 -22.11
CA ASP A 503 24.29 12.66 -21.93
C ASP A 503 23.70 13.76 -22.84
N PRO A 504 23.63 15.01 -22.34
CA PRO A 504 23.30 16.18 -23.14
C PRO A 504 24.42 16.54 -24.13
N GLU A 505 24.14 17.52 -24.98
CA GLU A 505 25.18 18.21 -25.76
C GLU A 505 25.76 19.35 -24.89
N PRO A 506 27.08 19.61 -24.90
CA PRO A 506 27.68 20.60 -24.01
C PRO A 506 27.25 22.03 -24.36
N VAL A 507 26.83 22.80 -23.35
CA VAL A 507 26.35 24.18 -23.49
C VAL A 507 27.22 25.16 -22.72
N SER A 508 27.57 26.28 -23.37
CA SER A 508 28.39 27.34 -22.78
C SER A 508 27.60 28.28 -21.87
N GLY A 509 28.05 28.44 -20.63
CA GLY A 509 27.48 29.37 -19.64
C GLY A 509 26.36 28.74 -18.80
N SER A 510 25.84 29.49 -17.83
CA SER A 510 24.80 29.00 -16.92
C SER A 510 23.53 28.54 -17.65
N LEU A 511 22.83 27.56 -17.09
CA LEU A 511 21.58 27.02 -17.63
C LEU A 511 20.41 27.94 -17.24
N ILE A 512 20.34 28.31 -15.95
CA ILE A 512 19.34 29.23 -15.38
C ILE A 512 20.02 30.15 -14.37
N GLU A 513 19.76 31.45 -14.49
CA GLU A 513 20.18 32.48 -13.54
C GLU A 513 18.95 33.28 -13.10
N MET A 514 18.70 33.34 -11.79
CA MET A 514 17.61 34.10 -11.16
C MET A 514 18.19 35.22 -10.31
N VAL A 515 17.72 36.44 -10.53
CA VAL A 515 18.15 37.64 -9.78
C VAL A 515 16.92 38.37 -9.22
N ASP A 516 16.93 38.63 -7.91
CA ASP A 516 15.91 39.37 -7.13
C ASP A 516 14.45 39.00 -7.44
N CYS A 517 14.17 37.71 -7.61
CA CYS A 517 12.89 37.25 -8.12
C CYS A 517 11.78 37.13 -7.05
N GLU A 518 10.58 37.61 -7.41
CA GLU A 518 9.32 37.43 -6.65
C GLU A 518 8.39 36.45 -7.40
N PHE A 519 7.82 35.49 -6.69
CA PHE A 519 6.92 34.45 -7.25
C PHE A 519 5.61 34.35 -6.47
N GLY A 520 4.48 34.10 -7.15
CA GLY A 520 3.19 33.81 -6.50
C GLY A 520 2.01 33.76 -7.48
N TYR A 521 1.06 32.85 -7.24
CA TYR A 521 -0.11 32.66 -8.13
C TYR A 521 -1.22 33.71 -7.95
N LYS A 522 -1.39 34.26 -6.74
CA LYS A 522 -2.49 35.18 -6.41
C LYS A 522 -1.96 36.62 -6.34
N PRO A 523 -2.64 37.61 -6.95
CA PRO A 523 -2.27 39.02 -6.79
C PRO A 523 -2.21 39.41 -5.30
N GLY A 524 -1.07 39.96 -4.88
CA GLY A 524 -0.83 40.39 -3.50
C GLY A 524 -0.35 39.31 -2.52
N VAL A 525 -0.23 38.04 -2.94
CA VAL A 525 0.31 36.96 -2.10
C VAL A 525 1.54 36.34 -2.76
N SER A 526 2.71 36.86 -2.42
CA SER A 526 4.01 36.30 -2.82
C SER A 526 4.31 35.03 -2.02
N LEU A 527 4.60 33.93 -2.72
CA LEU A 527 5.12 32.69 -2.15
C LEU A 527 6.59 32.81 -1.82
N PHE A 528 7.37 33.44 -2.70
CA PHE A 528 8.78 33.72 -2.50
C PHE A 528 9.13 35.15 -2.91
N LYS A 529 10.16 35.71 -2.27
CA LYS A 529 10.77 37.03 -2.53
C LYS A 529 12.29 36.92 -2.53
N ASP A 530 12.93 37.91 -3.16
CA ASP A 530 14.38 38.15 -3.15
C ASP A 530 15.21 36.92 -3.55
N VAL A 531 14.64 36.06 -4.41
CA VAL A 531 15.23 34.78 -4.80
C VAL A 531 16.35 35.01 -5.79
N ASN A 532 17.56 34.63 -5.38
CA ASN A 532 18.80 34.75 -6.12
C ASN A 532 19.47 33.37 -6.20
N MET A 533 19.60 32.80 -7.41
CA MET A 533 20.06 31.41 -7.62
C MET A 533 20.58 31.18 -9.04
N GLY A 534 21.72 30.49 -9.17
CA GLY A 534 22.26 29.99 -10.43
C GLY A 534 22.20 28.46 -10.52
N ILE A 535 22.07 27.92 -11.73
CA ILE A 535 22.06 26.47 -12.02
C ILE A 535 22.90 26.21 -13.28
N ASP A 536 23.95 25.41 -13.14
CA ASP A 536 24.93 25.07 -14.17
C ASP A 536 24.92 23.56 -14.49
N GLU A 537 25.67 23.11 -15.51
CA GLU A 537 25.75 21.70 -15.90
C GLU A 537 26.27 20.78 -14.77
N SER A 538 27.15 21.29 -13.91
CA SER A 538 27.66 20.56 -12.73
C SER A 538 26.82 20.71 -11.47
N SER A 539 25.72 21.49 -11.48
CA SER A 539 24.91 21.72 -10.27
C SER A 539 24.19 20.45 -9.81
N ARG A 540 24.33 20.12 -8.53
CA ARG A 540 23.73 18.97 -7.84
C ARG A 540 22.96 19.46 -6.61
N ILE A 541 21.73 19.94 -6.84
CA ILE A 541 21.00 20.76 -5.87
C ILE A 541 19.75 20.03 -5.35
N VAL A 542 19.52 20.09 -4.04
CA VAL A 542 18.25 19.69 -3.40
C VAL A 542 17.49 20.91 -2.87
N LEU A 543 16.17 20.91 -3.04
CA LEU A 543 15.22 21.84 -2.45
C LEU A 543 14.46 21.17 -1.31
N VAL A 544 14.74 21.62 -0.09
CA VAL A 544 14.12 21.14 1.16
C VAL A 544 13.19 22.18 1.77
N GLY A 545 12.39 21.75 2.75
CA GLY A 545 11.39 22.58 3.45
C GLY A 545 10.01 21.92 3.49
N ALA A 546 9.08 22.55 4.21
CA ALA A 546 7.75 22.01 4.47
C ALA A 546 6.90 21.75 3.21
N ASN A 547 5.84 20.95 3.33
CA ASN A 547 4.90 20.73 2.24
C ASN A 547 3.89 21.90 2.11
N GLY A 548 3.60 22.28 0.86
CA GLY A 548 2.80 23.46 0.54
C GLY A 548 3.57 24.79 0.46
N VAL A 549 4.83 24.86 0.92
CA VAL A 549 5.62 26.13 0.94
C VAL A 549 5.93 26.70 -0.45
N GLY A 550 5.87 25.87 -1.50
CA GLY A 550 6.04 26.30 -2.89
C GLY A 550 7.13 25.56 -3.68
N LYS A 551 7.73 24.48 -3.16
CA LYS A 551 8.83 23.73 -3.83
C LYS A 551 8.54 23.42 -5.32
N SER A 552 7.42 22.78 -5.64
CA SER A 552 6.99 22.49 -7.02
C SER A 552 6.64 23.76 -7.82
N THR A 553 6.30 24.87 -7.16
CA THR A 553 6.11 26.18 -7.83
C THR A 553 7.45 26.75 -8.31
N PHE A 554 8.51 26.60 -7.51
CA PHE A 554 9.86 26.97 -7.91
C PHE A 554 10.35 26.11 -9.10
N MET A 555 10.06 24.81 -9.14
CA MET A 555 10.33 24.00 -10.34
C MET A 555 9.54 24.45 -11.58
N ASN A 556 8.27 24.87 -11.41
CA ASN A 556 7.49 25.45 -12.51
C ASN A 556 8.08 26.79 -13.01
N VAL A 557 8.71 27.60 -12.14
CA VAL A 557 9.51 28.76 -12.58
C VAL A 557 10.74 28.30 -13.36
N CYS A 558 11.53 27.36 -12.84
CA CYS A 558 12.73 26.84 -13.52
C CYS A 558 12.38 26.38 -14.95
N ASN A 559 11.33 25.57 -15.09
CA ASN A 559 10.82 25.03 -16.35
C ASN A 559 10.18 26.09 -17.28
N GLY A 560 9.99 27.33 -16.83
CA GLY A 560 9.37 28.40 -17.62
C GLY A 560 7.84 28.33 -17.72
N CYS A 561 7.18 27.53 -16.88
CA CYS A 561 5.72 27.45 -16.80
C CYS A 561 5.10 28.58 -15.94
N LEU A 562 5.93 29.27 -15.14
CA LEU A 562 5.55 30.45 -14.37
C LEU A 562 6.60 31.55 -14.57
N GLU A 563 6.16 32.78 -14.86
CA GLU A 563 7.02 33.96 -14.97
C GLU A 563 7.21 34.66 -13.62
N PRO A 564 8.36 35.32 -13.38
CA PRO A 564 8.56 36.18 -12.21
C PRO A 564 7.58 37.35 -12.20
N ARG A 565 7.14 37.75 -11.00
CA ARG A 565 6.34 38.97 -10.76
C ARG A 565 7.22 40.22 -10.71
N SER A 566 8.45 40.08 -10.20
CA SER A 566 9.55 41.05 -10.26
C SER A 566 10.88 40.29 -10.27
N GLY A 567 11.97 40.98 -10.57
CA GLY A 567 13.28 40.37 -10.81
C GLY A 567 13.41 39.81 -12.22
N THR A 568 14.51 39.09 -12.49
CA THR A 568 14.81 38.54 -13.83
C THR A 568 15.26 37.09 -13.75
N VAL A 569 14.62 36.22 -14.55
CA VAL A 569 15.06 34.82 -14.76
C VAL A 569 15.60 34.67 -16.18
N VAL A 570 16.92 34.60 -16.31
CA VAL A 570 17.63 34.28 -17.56
C VAL A 570 17.68 32.76 -17.71
N ARG A 571 17.35 32.25 -18.90
CA ARG A 571 17.46 30.82 -19.24
C ARG A 571 18.18 30.68 -20.58
N ASN A 572 19.13 29.76 -20.67
CA ASN A 572 19.94 29.57 -21.86
C ASN A 572 19.12 28.87 -22.97
N LYS A 573 18.87 29.55 -24.09
CA LYS A 573 17.91 29.14 -25.14
C LYS A 573 18.25 27.83 -25.87
N LYS A 574 19.42 27.23 -25.63
CA LYS A 574 19.83 25.94 -26.21
C LYS A 574 19.47 24.73 -25.33
N ILE A 575 19.20 24.95 -24.05
CA ILE A 575 19.03 23.86 -23.09
C ILE A 575 17.70 23.15 -23.29
N ARG A 576 17.67 21.87 -22.91
CA ARG A 576 16.45 21.08 -22.79
C ARG A 576 16.22 20.81 -21.31
N ILE A 577 15.19 21.41 -20.72
CA ILE A 577 14.75 21.11 -19.36
C ILE A 577 13.75 19.96 -19.44
N ALA A 578 13.86 18.97 -18.56
CA ALA A 578 12.83 17.96 -18.38
C ALA A 578 12.45 17.85 -16.90
N HIS A 579 11.14 17.82 -16.64
CA HIS A 579 10.55 17.90 -15.31
C HIS A 579 9.79 16.62 -15.00
N PHE A 580 10.28 15.83 -14.04
CA PHE A 580 9.53 14.78 -13.37
C PHE A 580 8.69 15.43 -12.28
N ALA A 581 7.47 15.84 -12.63
CA ALA A 581 6.50 16.37 -11.67
C ALA A 581 5.67 15.22 -11.08
N GLN A 582 5.21 15.35 -9.83
CA GLN A 582 4.30 14.38 -9.19
C GLN A 582 3.04 14.12 -10.06
N HIS A 583 2.47 15.17 -10.64
CA HIS A 583 1.32 15.11 -11.56
C HIS A 583 1.62 14.47 -12.94
N ASN A 584 2.86 14.12 -13.27
CA ASN A 584 3.16 13.45 -14.53
C ASN A 584 2.56 12.03 -14.60
N MET A 585 2.39 11.36 -13.45
CA MET A 585 1.75 10.04 -13.41
C MET A 585 0.24 10.13 -13.71
N GLU A 586 -0.42 11.20 -13.26
CA GLU A 586 -1.82 11.52 -13.58
C GLU A 586 -1.98 11.96 -15.05
N SER A 587 -0.94 12.57 -15.61
CA SER A 587 -0.87 12.98 -17.02
C SER A 587 -0.64 11.81 -18.00
N LEU A 588 -0.44 10.59 -17.51
CA LEU A 588 -0.38 9.39 -18.35
C LEU A 588 -1.80 8.98 -18.78
N THR A 589 -2.07 8.93 -20.09
CA THR A 589 -3.37 8.47 -20.63
C THR A 589 -3.59 6.98 -20.30
N PRO A 590 -4.49 6.60 -19.37
CA PRO A 590 -4.48 5.26 -18.79
C PRO A 590 -4.78 4.13 -19.79
N GLN A 591 -5.55 4.42 -20.83
CA GLN A 591 -5.99 3.47 -21.85
C GLN A 591 -4.93 3.18 -22.93
N LEU A 592 -3.88 4.01 -23.06
CA LEU A 592 -2.78 3.75 -24.00
C LEU A 592 -1.83 2.72 -23.41
N SER A 593 -1.16 1.92 -24.25
CA SER A 593 0.02 1.18 -23.82
C SER A 593 1.25 2.06 -23.69
N SER A 594 2.25 1.62 -22.92
CA SER A 594 3.55 2.30 -22.75
C SER A 594 4.18 2.74 -24.08
N LEU A 595 4.14 1.86 -25.09
CA LEU A 595 4.66 2.15 -26.42
C LEU A 595 3.77 3.13 -27.22
N GLU A 596 2.44 2.98 -27.16
CA GLU A 596 1.51 3.93 -27.81
C GLU A 596 1.62 5.33 -27.21
N PHE A 597 1.84 5.43 -25.88
CA PHE A 597 2.10 6.70 -25.20
C PHE A 597 3.41 7.35 -25.67
N LEU A 598 4.56 6.65 -25.66
CA LEU A 598 5.81 7.21 -26.17
C LEU A 598 5.72 7.59 -27.67
N ARG A 599 5.04 6.77 -28.49
CA ARG A 599 4.80 7.10 -29.90
C ARG A 599 3.95 8.37 -30.06
N SER A 600 3.02 8.65 -29.16
CA SER A 600 2.24 9.90 -29.17
C SER A 600 3.09 11.14 -28.85
N LYS A 601 4.18 10.99 -28.08
CA LYS A 601 5.11 12.07 -27.73
C LYS A 601 6.24 12.23 -28.76
N PHE A 602 6.64 11.13 -29.42
CA PHE A 602 7.74 11.08 -30.37
C PHE A 602 7.30 10.43 -31.71
N PRO A 603 6.35 11.05 -32.46
CA PRO A 603 5.73 10.45 -33.65
C PRO A 603 6.68 10.25 -34.85
N HIS A 604 7.87 10.85 -34.81
CA HIS A 604 8.91 10.73 -35.85
C HIS A 604 9.91 9.59 -35.61
N MET A 605 9.82 8.90 -34.47
CA MET A 605 10.79 7.88 -34.06
C MET A 605 10.30 6.46 -34.36
N GLU A 606 11.24 5.57 -34.65
CA GLU A 606 10.90 4.19 -34.97
C GLU A 606 10.45 3.39 -33.74
N ASP A 607 9.43 2.56 -33.95
CA ASP A 607 8.85 1.64 -32.96
C ASP A 607 9.89 0.70 -32.33
N GLN A 608 10.96 0.37 -33.05
CA GLN A 608 12.07 -0.45 -32.54
C GLN A 608 12.96 0.32 -31.55
N GLN A 609 13.20 1.61 -31.79
CA GLN A 609 14.00 2.47 -30.92
C GLN A 609 13.22 2.79 -29.63
N LEU A 610 11.92 3.08 -29.75
CA LEU A 610 11.03 3.27 -28.59
C LEU A 610 10.91 1.98 -27.74
N ARG A 611 10.80 0.80 -28.36
CA ARG A 611 10.84 -0.49 -27.64
C ARG A 611 12.19 -0.77 -26.98
N ALA A 612 13.31 -0.42 -27.62
CA ALA A 612 14.63 -0.59 -27.02
C ALA A 612 14.79 0.28 -25.77
N HIS A 613 14.37 1.54 -25.83
CA HIS A 613 14.41 2.47 -24.69
C HIS A 613 13.48 2.06 -23.55
N LEU A 614 12.26 1.59 -23.85
CA LEU A 614 11.38 0.99 -22.84
C LEU A 614 11.99 -0.28 -22.23
N GLY A 615 12.68 -1.08 -23.04
CA GLY A 615 13.43 -2.27 -22.59
C GLY A 615 14.54 -1.95 -21.60
N SER A 616 15.39 -0.95 -21.90
CA SER A 616 16.42 -0.45 -20.98
C SER A 616 15.84 0.27 -19.74
N MET A 617 14.55 0.61 -19.74
CA MET A 617 13.81 1.14 -18.59
C MET A 617 12.95 0.06 -17.90
N GLY A 618 13.22 -1.23 -18.16
CA GLY A 618 12.58 -2.38 -17.49
C GLY A 618 11.15 -2.70 -17.93
N LEU A 619 10.66 -2.04 -18.98
CA LEU A 619 9.33 -2.21 -19.58
C LEU A 619 9.44 -2.97 -20.90
N SER A 620 9.96 -4.20 -20.85
CA SER A 620 10.21 -5.05 -22.02
C SER A 620 9.04 -5.98 -22.39
N GLY A 621 9.05 -6.47 -23.63
CA GLY A 621 8.09 -7.48 -24.11
C GLY A 621 6.63 -7.04 -24.02
N GLU A 622 5.76 -7.92 -23.52
CA GLU A 622 4.33 -7.65 -23.34
C GLU A 622 4.06 -6.47 -22.39
N ARG A 623 4.97 -6.17 -21.45
CA ARG A 623 4.82 -5.02 -20.52
C ARG A 623 4.92 -3.66 -21.21
N ALA A 624 5.46 -3.60 -22.44
CA ALA A 624 5.42 -2.41 -23.28
C ALA A 624 4.07 -2.21 -24.01
N LEU A 625 3.26 -3.27 -24.09
CA LEU A 625 2.03 -3.37 -24.91
C LEU A 625 0.74 -3.44 -24.09
N GLN A 626 0.82 -3.76 -22.79
CA GLN A 626 -0.32 -3.65 -21.87
C GLN A 626 -0.73 -2.18 -21.65
N PRO A 627 -2.01 -1.89 -21.34
CA PRO A 627 -2.47 -0.55 -21.00
C PRO A 627 -1.79 0.03 -19.77
N ILE A 628 -1.64 1.36 -19.71
CA ILE A 628 -1.00 2.03 -18.58
C ILE A 628 -1.79 1.85 -17.27
N TYR A 629 -3.12 1.69 -17.31
CA TYR A 629 -3.90 1.48 -16.09
C TYR A 629 -3.51 0.20 -15.32
N THR A 630 -3.05 -0.86 -16.01
CA THR A 630 -2.61 -2.11 -15.38
C THR A 630 -1.20 -2.05 -14.78
N LEU A 631 -0.43 -1.00 -15.07
CA LEU A 631 0.93 -0.81 -14.54
C LEU A 631 0.91 -0.47 -13.04
N SER A 632 1.84 -1.06 -12.29
CA SER A 632 2.12 -0.67 -10.90
C SER A 632 2.73 0.74 -10.79
N GLY A 633 2.71 1.35 -9.60
CA GLY A 633 3.26 2.70 -9.37
C GLY A 633 4.71 2.84 -9.85
N GLY A 634 5.59 1.91 -9.47
CA GLY A 634 6.98 1.89 -9.95
C GLY A 634 7.11 1.67 -11.47
N GLN A 635 6.21 0.93 -12.11
CA GLN A 635 6.20 0.78 -13.57
C GLN A 635 5.75 2.07 -14.28
N LYS A 636 4.78 2.80 -13.72
CA LYS A 636 4.37 4.14 -14.20
C LYS A 636 5.51 5.15 -14.02
N SER A 637 6.18 5.11 -12.88
CA SER A 637 7.37 5.93 -12.58
C SER A 637 8.48 5.69 -13.62
N ARG A 638 8.82 4.43 -13.90
CA ARG A 638 9.79 4.07 -14.96
C ARG A 638 9.33 4.50 -16.37
N LEU A 639 8.02 4.52 -16.67
CA LEU A 639 7.50 5.05 -17.94
C LEU A 639 7.65 6.58 -18.05
N VAL A 640 7.38 7.33 -16.98
CA VAL A 640 7.59 8.79 -16.94
C VAL A 640 9.08 9.11 -17.07
N LEU A 641 9.95 8.40 -16.35
CA LEU A 641 11.40 8.50 -16.51
C LEU A 641 11.82 8.16 -17.95
N ALA A 642 11.28 7.11 -18.57
CA ALA A 642 11.57 6.74 -19.95
C ALA A 642 11.19 7.84 -20.96
N TRP A 643 10.04 8.50 -20.75
CA TRP A 643 9.61 9.66 -21.56
C TRP A 643 10.56 10.86 -21.40
N ILE A 644 11.04 11.11 -20.19
CA ILE A 644 11.96 12.21 -19.85
C ILE A 644 13.37 11.97 -20.41
N THR A 645 13.97 10.81 -20.14
CA THR A 645 15.35 10.52 -20.55
C THR A 645 15.52 10.49 -22.07
N PHE A 646 14.47 10.10 -22.81
CA PHE A 646 14.47 10.10 -24.27
C PHE A 646 14.67 11.51 -24.90
N GLN A 647 14.41 12.58 -24.14
CA GLN A 647 14.60 13.97 -24.62
C GLN A 647 16.05 14.46 -24.53
N LYS A 648 16.97 13.68 -23.93
CA LYS A 648 18.36 14.10 -23.61
C LYS A 648 18.42 15.48 -22.94
N PRO A 649 17.78 15.66 -21.75
CA PRO A 649 17.77 16.94 -21.06
C PRO A 649 19.19 17.36 -20.63
N HIS A 650 19.41 18.68 -20.56
CA HIS A 650 20.60 19.29 -19.96
C HIS A 650 20.36 19.68 -18.49
N LEU A 651 19.08 19.82 -18.10
CA LEU A 651 18.65 20.07 -16.72
C LEU A 651 17.51 19.11 -16.39
N LEU A 652 17.69 18.29 -15.36
CA LEU A 652 16.65 17.47 -14.75
C LEU A 652 16.06 18.18 -13.53
N LEU A 653 14.74 18.35 -13.53
CA LEU A 653 13.96 18.78 -12.36
C LEU A 653 13.19 17.55 -11.86
N LEU A 654 13.47 17.09 -10.64
CA LEU A 654 12.89 15.86 -10.08
C LEU A 654 12.09 16.14 -8.81
N ASP A 655 10.76 16.15 -8.90
CA ASP A 655 9.83 16.35 -7.77
C ASP A 655 9.42 15.00 -7.17
N GLU A 656 10.01 14.65 -6.02
CA GLU A 656 9.89 13.36 -5.32
C GLU A 656 10.08 12.10 -6.20
N PRO A 657 11.26 11.93 -6.83
CA PRO A 657 11.51 10.86 -7.80
C PRO A 657 11.55 9.44 -7.20
N THR A 658 11.73 9.32 -5.87
CA THR A 658 11.78 8.05 -5.14
C THR A 658 10.38 7.46 -4.87
N ASN A 659 9.31 8.27 -4.96
CA ASN A 659 7.95 7.82 -4.71
C ASN A 659 7.57 6.59 -5.56
N HIS A 660 7.07 5.55 -4.91
CA HIS A 660 6.64 4.27 -5.51
C HIS A 660 7.75 3.46 -6.23
N LEU A 661 9.03 3.80 -6.05
CA LEU A 661 10.17 2.98 -6.48
C LEU A 661 10.61 2.05 -5.33
N ASP A 662 10.93 0.79 -5.63
CA ASP A 662 11.54 -0.09 -4.63
C ASP A 662 13.04 0.21 -4.44
N ILE A 663 13.61 -0.18 -3.30
CA ILE A 663 14.98 0.19 -2.88
C ILE A 663 16.03 -0.18 -3.94
N ASP A 664 15.89 -1.34 -4.59
CA ASP A 664 16.75 -1.77 -5.70
C ASP A 664 16.68 -0.78 -6.89
N THR A 665 15.48 -0.26 -7.19
CA THR A 665 15.27 0.77 -8.22
C THR A 665 15.77 2.14 -7.79
N VAL A 666 15.68 2.50 -6.50
CA VAL A 666 16.23 3.76 -5.97
C VAL A 666 17.76 3.76 -6.07
N ASN A 667 18.42 2.67 -5.68
CA ASN A 667 19.87 2.50 -5.85
C ASN A 667 20.28 2.66 -7.33
N ALA A 668 19.61 1.97 -8.24
CA ALA A 668 19.89 2.08 -9.67
C ALA A 668 19.63 3.49 -10.26
N LEU A 669 18.68 4.24 -9.68
CA LEU A 669 18.42 5.63 -10.06
C LEU A 669 19.55 6.54 -9.59
N ILE A 670 20.07 6.34 -8.37
CA ILE A 670 21.23 7.05 -7.82
C ILE A 670 22.46 6.80 -8.70
N GLU A 671 22.81 5.54 -8.99
CA GLU A 671 23.95 5.18 -9.84
C GLU A 671 23.91 5.88 -11.21
N ALA A 672 22.72 5.94 -11.83
CA ALA A 672 22.56 6.52 -13.16
C ALA A 672 22.45 8.05 -13.15
N LEU A 673 22.04 8.68 -12.04
CA LEU A 673 22.08 10.14 -11.84
C LEU A 673 23.50 10.62 -11.47
N LEU A 674 24.30 9.81 -10.78
CA LEU A 674 25.73 10.03 -10.59
C LEU A 674 26.50 10.01 -11.92
N ALA A 675 26.10 9.14 -12.85
CA ALA A 675 26.71 9.04 -14.18
C ALA A 675 26.22 10.11 -15.18
N TYR A 676 25.16 10.85 -14.87
CA TYR A 676 24.56 11.86 -15.75
C TYR A 676 25.34 13.18 -15.71
N ASN A 677 25.78 13.69 -16.87
CA ASN A 677 26.63 14.89 -16.97
C ASN A 677 25.86 16.22 -17.18
N GLY A 678 24.55 16.26 -16.92
CA GLY A 678 23.76 17.51 -16.94
C GLY A 678 23.47 18.05 -15.53
N GLY A 679 22.85 19.23 -15.46
CA GLY A 679 22.44 19.87 -14.20
C GLY A 679 21.26 19.13 -13.55
N LEU A 680 21.21 19.12 -12.23
CA LEU A 680 20.22 18.37 -11.45
C LEU A 680 19.64 19.25 -10.32
N LEU A 681 18.31 19.34 -10.28
CA LEU A 681 17.54 19.94 -9.18
C LEU A 681 16.51 18.93 -8.67
N VAL A 682 16.61 18.56 -7.41
CA VAL A 682 15.78 17.54 -6.74
C VAL A 682 14.89 18.19 -5.67
N ILE A 683 13.66 17.72 -5.53
CA ILE A 683 12.90 17.79 -4.28
C ILE A 683 12.77 16.35 -3.79
N SER A 684 13.21 16.08 -2.56
CA SER A 684 12.97 14.80 -1.91
C SER A 684 12.97 14.93 -0.38
N HIS A 685 12.43 13.92 0.29
CA HIS A 685 12.57 13.70 1.74
C HIS A 685 13.40 12.45 2.09
N ASP A 686 13.97 11.74 1.09
CA ASP A 686 14.85 10.58 1.30
C ASP A 686 16.30 11.01 1.60
N GLU A 687 16.71 10.88 2.87
CA GLU A 687 18.06 11.20 3.34
C GLU A 687 19.18 10.48 2.57
N TYR A 688 18.98 9.22 2.19
CA TYR A 688 19.97 8.42 1.47
C TYR A 688 20.07 8.86 0.00
N PHE A 689 18.93 9.12 -0.65
CA PHE A 689 18.90 9.66 -2.01
C PHE A 689 19.58 11.03 -2.10
N ILE A 690 19.32 11.92 -1.14
CA ILE A 690 19.86 13.28 -1.11
C ILE A 690 21.37 13.25 -0.84
N THR A 691 21.81 12.57 0.22
CA THR A 691 23.24 12.50 0.60
C THR A 691 24.11 11.76 -0.42
N SER A 692 23.51 10.92 -1.27
CA SER A 692 24.22 10.23 -2.36
C SER A 692 24.32 11.05 -3.66
N LEU A 693 23.59 12.16 -3.80
CA LEU A 693 23.42 12.86 -5.10
C LEU A 693 23.60 14.38 -5.07
N CYS A 694 23.45 15.04 -3.93
CA CYS A 694 23.32 16.50 -3.86
C CYS A 694 24.40 17.13 -2.99
N ASP A 695 25.23 18.00 -3.60
CA ASP A 695 26.24 18.79 -2.90
C ASP A 695 25.64 20.04 -2.24
N ASP A 696 24.60 20.61 -2.86
CA ASP A 696 24.04 21.92 -2.51
C ASP A 696 22.61 21.81 -1.96
N ILE A 697 22.40 22.23 -0.71
CA ILE A 697 21.09 22.26 -0.06
C ILE A 697 20.50 23.67 -0.13
N TYR A 698 19.30 23.81 -0.67
CA TYR A 698 18.52 25.05 -0.67
C TYR A 698 17.22 24.88 0.13
N VAL A 699 16.99 25.76 1.10
CA VAL A 699 15.88 25.74 2.04
C VAL A 699 14.80 26.72 1.60
N CYS A 700 13.57 26.23 1.46
CA CYS A 700 12.36 27.01 1.18
C CYS A 700 11.63 27.39 2.47
N GLU A 701 12.07 28.46 3.15
CA GLU A 701 11.50 28.94 4.42
C GLU A 701 11.35 30.48 4.43
N ASP A 702 10.46 31.01 5.28
CA ASP A 702 10.15 32.45 5.44
C ASP A 702 9.85 33.22 4.13
N ARG A 703 9.24 32.56 3.14
CA ARG A 703 9.01 33.09 1.78
C ARG A 703 10.30 33.51 1.07
N THR A 704 11.39 32.80 1.34
CA THR A 704 12.66 32.91 0.60
C THR A 704 13.12 31.54 0.15
N VAL A 705 14.09 31.49 -0.78
CA VAL A 705 14.82 30.28 -1.13
C VAL A 705 16.30 30.62 -0.96
N LYS A 706 16.99 29.94 -0.04
CA LYS A 706 18.37 30.27 0.34
C LYS A 706 19.21 28.99 0.44
N LYS A 707 20.49 29.08 0.05
CA LYS A 707 21.45 28.01 0.31
C LYS A 707 21.64 27.85 1.82
N PHE A 708 21.76 26.60 2.28
CA PHE A 708 22.05 26.24 3.66
C PHE A 708 23.55 25.98 3.83
N ASP A 709 24.17 26.65 4.80
CA ASP A 709 25.58 26.50 5.12
C ASP A 709 25.81 25.31 6.08
N GLY A 710 25.69 24.08 5.55
CA GLY A 710 25.90 22.84 6.29
C GLY A 710 25.50 21.59 5.50
N ASP A 711 25.74 20.40 6.09
CA ASP A 711 25.34 19.13 5.48
C ASP A 711 23.87 18.73 5.78
N PHE A 712 23.38 17.64 5.17
CA PHE A 712 22.01 17.17 5.40
C PHE A 712 21.77 16.67 6.82
N ALA A 713 22.78 16.14 7.51
CA ALA A 713 22.67 15.73 8.91
C ALA A 713 22.64 16.95 9.86
N GLU A 714 23.26 18.06 9.50
CA GLU A 714 23.12 19.37 10.15
C GLU A 714 21.75 19.99 9.89
N TYR A 715 21.23 19.90 8.66
CA TYR A 715 19.84 20.28 8.37
C TYR A 715 18.83 19.40 9.15
N ARG A 716 19.04 18.08 9.22
CA ARG A 716 18.23 17.17 10.05
C ARG A 716 18.25 17.58 11.53
N LYS A 717 19.42 17.94 12.09
CA LYS A 717 19.54 18.48 13.46
C LYS A 717 18.81 19.82 13.61
N HIS A 718 18.83 20.68 12.59
CA HIS A 718 18.13 21.97 12.58
C HIS A 718 16.60 21.76 12.65
N VAL A 719 16.05 20.90 11.78
CA VAL A 719 14.63 20.52 11.80
C VAL A 719 14.25 19.88 13.14
N VAL A 720 15.03 18.93 13.66
CA VAL A 720 14.77 18.31 14.99
C VAL A 720 14.85 19.31 16.14
N LYS A 721 15.60 20.40 15.99
CA LYS A 721 15.62 21.50 16.97
C LYS A 721 14.36 22.40 16.88
N MET A 722 13.75 22.53 15.71
CA MET A 722 12.45 23.21 15.54
C MET A 722 11.26 22.38 16.04
N MET A 723 11.45 21.08 16.31
CA MET A 723 10.44 20.19 16.90
C MET A 723 10.32 20.29 18.44
N LYS A 724 11.10 21.17 19.09
CA LYS A 724 11.24 21.29 20.56
C LYS A 724 11.02 22.70 21.07
#